data_AF-A0A4Q6XJ50-F1
#
_entry.id   AF-A0A4Q6XJ50-F1
#
_cell.length_a   1.000
_cell.length_b   1.000
_cell.length_c   1.000
_cell.angle_alpha   90.00
_cell.angle_beta   90.00
_cell.angle_gamma   90.00
#
_symmetry.space_group_name_H-M   'P 1'
#
loop_
_entity.id
_entity.type
_entity.pdbx_description
1 polymer ?
#
loop_
_entity_poly.entity_id
_entity_poly.type
_entity_poly.pdbx_seq_one_letter_code
_entity_poly.pdbx_strand_id
1 'polypeptide(L)'
;MRFTFFFLFLYGLSAITVQGQNRLWYNTPAREWEEALPIGNGRMGAMIFGGDTVEEVQFNEETLWTGQPRNYNKKGAYQYLDTIRLLLEQGKQREAEELAMNEFMGVKSQTEDNGPWLERVGEERKKKNGAYTYDFDDTDWVSIPVPSYEGWEEVGLEGLDGAVWFRTAFELTVDDLHRDWELDLNRVRQYDYTYVNGHLIGHEQGDGTKRLYTIPKEILRKGKNVIAVQVINLAGKGGISGYKDTSNPIGLRDTAGKFIPIVGEWKYWIQDSDAPKVGTFQASYQPFGSLKFRFRDGESQQYERSLDLETGLAEVTYKRGDVRFSRTYFASYPDNMIGIRLTADKPEQVSFALAMETKHEKHRVWKVDEQTLAMTVHVKGGALEGTSFLTVKLDGGTIEEKDGQMHVQGANTADVYLTGATNYGDYKTLDPDYLTSAQAHHQKIKKKSFSKLLKAHEKDYHKLFSRFSIDLGGEAQRTIPTDERLRRFESAEDPDLIALYVQFGRYLQIASAREGTHPANLQGLWNPWLEPSWGSKYTTNINLEMNYWATEMLNLSELHNSLFQMIRELSEAGEETARQYYNARGWVLHHNTDVWRGTAPINNSNHGIWPTGGAWLVTHLWDHYLFNQDPKIIAAYYDIIKGATLFFKDVLVKDEKTGWLVSTPSNSPENGGVVKGPTMDHQIIRALFGVFTESAKLMGRDAALRDSIQTMLPQIAPNQIGRYGQLQEWMEDIDDPDNKHRHVSHLWGLHPGHEINTDDTPELVEAAKQSLRMRGDDGTGWSLAWKINFWARLKDAQHTYTMIKMLLRPASKAGGSYPNLFDAHPPFQIDGNFGGAAGIGEMLLQSHTAFVDILPALPEELSQGKVSGLKARGNFEIDLAWDNHKLTQVSVRSHAGKPLKLRYNGKVVEIPTKKNKTYTFDTALNLVKR
;
A
#
# COMPACT_ATOMS: atom_id res chain seq x y z
N MET A 1 -36.16 53.73 -43.07
CA MET A 1 -36.31 52.26 -42.91
C MET A 1 -35.20 51.59 -43.73
N ARG A 2 -34.49 50.62 -43.12
CA ARG A 2 -33.45 49.70 -43.70
C ARG A 2 -32.02 50.27 -43.80
N PHE A 3 -31.11 49.78 -42.94
CA PHE A 3 -30.03 48.78 -43.17
C PHE A 3 -28.87 49.39 -44.00
N THR A 4 -27.59 49.38 -43.59
CA THR A 4 -26.75 48.23 -43.20
C THR A 4 -25.44 48.74 -42.58
N PHE A 5 -24.89 48.07 -41.55
CA PHE A 5 -23.44 47.87 -41.43
C PHE A 5 -23.18 46.52 -40.75
N PHE A 6 -22.31 45.73 -41.38
CA PHE A 6 -22.03 44.32 -41.09
C PHE A 6 -20.56 44.18 -40.70
N PHE A 7 -20.33 43.38 -39.66
CA PHE A 7 -19.15 42.56 -39.33
C PHE A 7 -17.83 43.22 -38.88
N LEU A 8 -17.50 42.97 -37.61
CA LEU A 8 -16.14 42.65 -37.19
C LEU A 8 -16.19 41.37 -36.33
N PHE A 9 -15.62 40.31 -36.88
CA PHE A 9 -15.42 39.00 -36.26
C PHE A 9 -14.25 39.15 -35.27
N LEU A 10 -14.51 38.99 -33.96
CA LEU A 10 -13.47 38.87 -32.96
C LEU A 10 -13.39 37.40 -32.56
N TYR A 11 -12.32 36.74 -33.02
CA TYR A 11 -11.89 35.43 -32.56
C TYR A 11 -11.77 35.42 -31.03
N GLY A 12 -12.60 34.63 -30.36
CA GLY A 12 -12.39 34.26 -28.97
C GLY A 12 -11.20 33.31 -28.89
N LEU A 13 -10.01 33.85 -28.62
CA LEU A 13 -8.89 33.07 -28.11
C LEU A 13 -9.26 32.65 -26.69
N SER A 14 -9.64 31.39 -26.50
CA SER A 14 -9.65 30.74 -25.20
C SER A 14 -8.22 30.81 -24.66
N ALA A 15 -7.96 31.68 -23.67
CA ALA A 15 -6.69 31.68 -22.98
C ALA A 15 -6.57 30.33 -22.28
N ILE A 16 -5.65 29.47 -22.75
CA ILE A 16 -5.30 28.23 -22.06
C ILE A 16 -4.61 28.68 -20.77
N THR A 17 -5.30 28.56 -19.64
CA THR A 17 -4.71 28.81 -18.31
C THR A 17 -3.77 27.66 -17.97
N VAL A 18 -2.48 27.97 -17.84
CA VAL A 18 -1.47 27.01 -17.35
C VAL A 18 -1.84 26.65 -15.91
N GLN A 19 -2.03 25.36 -15.64
CA GLN A 19 -2.34 24.86 -14.30
C GLN A 19 -1.13 25.02 -13.37
N GLY A 20 -1.38 25.04 -12.06
CA GLY A 20 -0.31 25.05 -11.05
C GLY A 20 0.56 23.78 -11.12
N GLN A 21 1.83 23.88 -10.70
CA GLN A 21 2.78 22.75 -10.74
C GLN A 21 2.31 21.54 -9.92
N ASN A 22 1.71 21.80 -8.76
CA ASN A 22 1.38 20.81 -7.74
C ASN A 22 -0.07 20.33 -7.85
N ARG A 23 -0.60 20.17 -9.08
CA ARG A 23 -2.01 19.84 -9.32
C ARG A 23 -2.14 18.61 -10.21
N LEU A 24 -2.82 17.59 -9.70
CA LEU A 24 -3.36 16.51 -10.54
C LEU A 24 -4.72 16.97 -11.06
N TRP A 25 -4.99 16.85 -12.36
CA TRP A 25 -6.28 17.27 -12.91
C TRP A 25 -6.72 16.43 -14.11
N TYR A 26 -8.05 16.33 -14.28
CA TYR A 26 -8.71 15.45 -15.24
C TYR A 26 -9.97 16.13 -15.79
N ASN A 27 -10.28 15.84 -17.05
CA ASN A 27 -11.44 16.39 -17.76
C ASN A 27 -12.64 15.42 -17.81
N THR A 28 -12.56 14.29 -17.11
CA THR A 28 -13.66 13.33 -16.95
C THR A 28 -13.76 12.83 -15.50
N PRO A 29 -14.95 12.45 -15.02
CA PRO A 29 -15.11 11.72 -13.77
C PRO A 29 -14.30 10.42 -13.75
N ALA A 30 -13.90 9.99 -12.54
CA ALA A 30 -13.37 8.65 -12.34
C ALA A 30 -14.45 7.59 -12.56
N ARG A 31 -14.08 6.49 -13.21
CA ARG A 31 -14.92 5.30 -13.43
C ARG A 31 -14.49 4.14 -12.54
N GLU A 32 -13.21 4.09 -12.21
CA GLU A 32 -12.58 3.07 -11.38
C GLU A 32 -11.90 3.72 -10.18
N TRP A 33 -11.61 2.93 -9.14
CA TRP A 33 -11.07 3.42 -7.89
C TRP A 33 -9.66 4.03 -8.06
N GLU A 34 -8.87 3.45 -8.96
CA GLU A 34 -7.53 3.88 -9.36
C GLU A 34 -7.52 5.17 -10.22
N GLU A 35 -8.70 5.70 -10.57
CA GLU A 35 -8.84 7.03 -11.16
C GLU A 35 -9.27 8.08 -10.13
N ALA A 36 -9.81 7.67 -8.98
CA ALA A 36 -10.31 8.57 -7.95
C ALA A 36 -9.15 9.27 -7.20
N LEU A 37 -9.45 10.45 -6.65
CA LEU A 37 -8.46 11.31 -6.00
C LEU A 37 -8.41 11.04 -4.49
N PRO A 38 -7.25 10.69 -3.92
CA PRO A 38 -7.12 10.51 -2.49
C PRO A 38 -7.18 11.85 -1.74
N ILE A 39 -7.84 11.86 -0.58
CA ILE A 39 -7.69 12.85 0.49
C ILE A 39 -7.54 12.14 1.83
N GLY A 40 -6.82 12.73 2.78
CA GLY A 40 -6.66 12.13 4.10
C GLY A 40 -6.03 13.07 5.12
N ASN A 41 -6.20 12.73 6.40
CA ASN A 41 -5.64 13.47 7.52
C ASN A 41 -4.81 12.61 8.47
N GLY A 42 -4.38 11.42 8.02
CA GLY A 42 -3.72 10.39 8.81
C GLY A 42 -4.67 9.40 9.48
N ARG A 43 -5.90 9.82 9.82
CA ARG A 43 -6.90 8.96 10.48
C ARG A 43 -8.09 8.61 9.59
N MET A 44 -8.72 9.62 9.03
CA MET A 44 -9.81 9.52 8.06
C MET A 44 -9.24 9.73 6.66
N GLY A 45 -9.53 8.80 5.75
CA GLY A 45 -9.18 8.88 4.34
C GLY A 45 -10.42 8.81 3.46
N ALA A 46 -10.38 9.40 2.27
CA ALA A 46 -11.39 9.22 1.26
C ALA A 46 -10.84 9.26 -0.17
N MET A 47 -11.57 8.62 -1.08
CA MET A 47 -11.31 8.57 -2.51
C MET A 47 -12.47 9.27 -3.24
N ILE A 48 -12.16 10.35 -3.96
CA ILE A 48 -13.14 11.23 -4.61
C ILE A 48 -13.27 10.87 -6.08
N PHE A 49 -14.42 10.34 -6.50
CA PHE A 49 -14.65 9.94 -7.89
C PHE A 49 -14.93 11.14 -8.80
N GLY A 50 -15.59 12.16 -8.25
CA GLY A 50 -15.92 13.38 -8.96
C GLY A 50 -17.13 13.26 -9.88
N GLY A 51 -17.99 12.26 -9.74
CA GLY A 51 -19.10 12.05 -10.65
C GLY A 51 -20.09 13.22 -10.66
N ASP A 52 -20.51 13.65 -11.85
CA ASP A 52 -21.35 14.84 -12.08
C ASP A 52 -22.85 14.57 -11.87
N THR A 53 -23.23 13.30 -11.91
CA THR A 53 -24.61 12.83 -11.76
C THR A 53 -24.75 11.86 -10.59
N VAL A 54 -23.78 10.97 -10.41
CA VAL A 54 -23.62 10.13 -9.22
C VAL A 54 -22.21 10.36 -8.70
N GLU A 55 -22.08 11.00 -7.55
CA GLU A 55 -20.79 11.11 -6.85
C GLU A 55 -20.62 9.95 -5.89
N GLU A 56 -19.40 9.46 -5.80
CA GLU A 56 -18.98 8.55 -4.76
C GLU A 56 -17.78 9.15 -4.01
N VAL A 57 -17.92 9.17 -2.69
CA VAL A 57 -16.83 9.44 -1.76
C VAL A 57 -16.66 8.20 -0.91
N GLN A 58 -15.82 7.27 -1.35
CA GLN A 58 -15.45 6.09 -0.56
C GLN A 58 -14.52 6.55 0.56
N PHE A 59 -14.74 6.10 1.80
CA PHE A 59 -13.97 6.54 2.96
C PHE A 59 -13.54 5.40 3.88
N ASN A 60 -12.49 5.70 4.65
CA ASN A 60 -11.74 4.81 5.51
C ASN A 60 -11.48 5.48 6.87
N GLU A 61 -11.27 4.65 7.89
CA GLU A 61 -10.76 5.05 9.21
C GLU A 61 -9.60 4.10 9.56
N GLU A 62 -8.45 4.63 9.99
CA GLU A 62 -7.18 3.92 10.11
C GLU A 62 -7.20 2.68 11.02
N THR A 63 -8.14 2.60 11.96
CA THR A 63 -8.24 1.56 12.99
C THR A 63 -9.31 0.51 12.72
N LEU A 64 -10.02 0.55 11.59
CA LEU A 64 -10.98 -0.49 11.22
C LEU A 64 -10.29 -1.71 10.57
N TRP A 65 -10.12 -2.79 11.34
CA TRP A 65 -9.43 -4.02 10.92
C TRP A 65 -10.22 -5.26 11.33
N THR A 66 -9.91 -6.41 10.72
CA THR A 66 -10.36 -7.72 11.22
C THR A 66 -9.59 -8.13 12.49
N GLY A 67 -9.93 -9.29 13.06
CA GLY A 67 -9.22 -9.83 14.22
C GLY A 67 -9.56 -9.13 15.54
N GLN A 68 -8.74 -9.40 16.56
CA GLN A 68 -8.94 -8.95 17.94
C GLN A 68 -7.61 -9.04 18.71
N PRO A 69 -7.48 -8.35 19.86
CA PRO A 69 -6.33 -8.54 20.75
C PRO A 69 -6.15 -10.01 21.12
N ARG A 70 -4.96 -10.56 20.86
CA ARG A 70 -4.64 -11.97 21.12
C ARG A 70 -3.14 -12.21 21.24
N ASN A 71 -2.76 -13.41 21.70
CA ASN A 71 -1.38 -13.87 21.61
C ASN A 71 -1.14 -14.56 20.24
N TYR A 72 -0.11 -14.12 19.53
CA TYR A 72 0.32 -14.64 18.22
C TYR A 72 1.35 -15.78 18.35
N ASN A 73 1.89 -15.99 19.55
CA ASN A 73 3.04 -16.87 19.78
C ASN A 73 2.64 -18.32 20.04
N LYS A 74 3.33 -19.25 19.37
CA LYS A 74 3.34 -20.66 19.71
C LYS A 74 4.27 -20.88 20.90
N LYS A 75 3.72 -21.39 22.01
CA LYS A 75 4.51 -21.62 23.24
C LYS A 75 5.55 -22.71 23.02
N GLY A 76 6.79 -22.47 23.43
CA GLY A 76 7.86 -23.47 23.42
C GLY A 76 8.48 -23.76 22.05
N ALA A 77 8.22 -22.94 21.02
CA ALA A 77 8.79 -23.12 19.68
C ALA A 77 10.33 -23.21 19.67
N TYR A 78 11.00 -22.53 20.61
CA TYR A 78 12.47 -22.60 20.79
C TYR A 78 13.02 -24.01 20.98
N GLN A 79 12.22 -24.98 21.44
CA GLN A 79 12.65 -26.37 21.64
C GLN A 79 13.04 -27.05 20.31
N TYR A 80 12.53 -26.53 19.18
CA TYR A 80 12.80 -27.06 17.85
C TYR A 80 13.90 -26.30 17.11
N LEU A 81 14.34 -25.15 17.63
CA LEU A 81 15.30 -24.27 16.97
C LEU A 81 16.61 -24.98 16.64
N ASP A 82 17.18 -25.72 17.59
CA ASP A 82 18.45 -26.43 17.38
C ASP A 82 18.32 -27.56 16.36
N THR A 83 17.15 -28.21 16.30
CA THR A 83 16.88 -29.26 15.29
C THR A 83 16.75 -28.64 13.90
N ILE A 84 16.04 -27.51 13.78
CA ILE A 84 15.93 -26.77 12.51
C ILE A 84 17.32 -26.35 12.02
N ARG A 85 18.15 -25.80 12.90
CA ARG A 85 19.54 -25.41 12.59
C ARG A 85 20.38 -26.60 12.13
N LEU A 86 20.29 -27.74 12.82
CA LEU A 86 20.99 -28.96 12.46
C LEU A 86 20.57 -29.48 11.08
N LEU A 87 19.28 -29.44 10.75
CA LEU A 87 18.77 -29.86 9.45
C LEU A 87 19.32 -28.95 8.33
N LEU A 88 19.35 -27.63 8.54
CA LEU A 88 19.95 -26.70 7.59
C LEU A 88 21.45 -26.95 7.41
N GLU A 89 22.19 -27.23 8.49
CA GLU A 89 23.62 -27.58 8.41
C GLU A 89 23.87 -28.84 7.58
N GLN A 90 22.96 -29.82 7.67
CA GLN A 90 23.00 -31.07 6.91
C GLN A 90 22.49 -30.93 5.46
N GLY A 91 22.09 -29.73 5.03
CA GLY A 91 21.53 -29.48 3.69
C GLY A 91 20.10 -30.00 3.51
N LYS A 92 19.40 -30.33 4.60
CA LYS A 92 18.04 -30.88 4.60
C LYS A 92 16.98 -29.78 4.69
N GLN A 93 17.02 -28.83 3.75
CA GLN A 93 16.16 -27.65 3.77
C GLN A 93 14.66 -27.99 3.86
N ARG A 94 14.16 -28.93 3.06
CA ARG A 94 12.74 -29.33 3.07
C ARG A 94 12.30 -29.90 4.43
N GLU A 95 13.13 -30.72 5.07
CA GLU A 95 12.84 -31.27 6.42
C GLU A 95 12.80 -30.13 7.46
N ALA A 96 13.69 -29.14 7.32
CA ALA A 96 13.69 -27.95 8.19
C ALA A 96 12.43 -27.10 7.98
N GLU A 97 12.01 -26.89 6.74
CA GLU A 97 10.80 -26.14 6.39
C GLU A 97 9.53 -26.83 6.90
N GLU A 98 9.42 -28.16 6.78
CA GLU A 98 8.30 -28.94 7.29
C GLU A 98 8.23 -28.90 8.82
N LEU A 99 9.36 -29.10 9.50
CA LEU A 99 9.42 -28.98 10.96
C LEU A 99 9.06 -27.57 11.42
N ALA A 100 9.61 -26.54 10.77
CA ALA A 100 9.35 -25.16 11.11
C ALA A 100 7.89 -24.76 10.82
N MET A 101 7.29 -25.26 9.73
CA MET A 101 5.87 -25.02 9.43
C MET A 101 4.97 -25.54 10.55
N ASN A 102 5.29 -26.71 11.10
CA ASN A 102 4.51 -27.34 12.16
C ASN A 102 4.77 -26.70 13.53
N GLU A 103 6.04 -26.40 13.86
CA GLU A 103 6.45 -26.11 15.24
C GLU A 103 6.95 -24.69 15.50
N PHE A 104 7.27 -23.94 14.44
CA PHE A 104 7.96 -22.65 14.53
C PHE A 104 7.20 -21.50 13.86
N MET A 105 5.98 -21.73 13.35
CA MET A 105 5.10 -20.67 12.88
C MET A 105 4.23 -20.09 14.01
N GLY A 106 3.74 -18.87 13.81
CA GLY A 106 2.73 -18.22 14.66
C GLY A 106 1.45 -19.04 14.81
N VAL A 107 0.63 -18.70 15.81
CA VAL A 107 -0.69 -19.31 15.93
C VAL A 107 -1.72 -18.50 15.13
N LYS A 108 -2.54 -19.20 14.36
CA LYS A 108 -3.74 -18.61 13.73
C LYS A 108 -4.77 -18.24 14.81
N SER A 109 -5.67 -17.31 14.49
CA SER A 109 -6.86 -17.04 15.30
C SER A 109 -7.75 -18.29 15.38
N GLN A 110 -8.75 -18.25 16.26
CA GLN A 110 -9.65 -19.38 16.49
C GLN A 110 -10.35 -19.80 15.18
N THR A 111 -10.30 -21.10 14.89
CA THR A 111 -11.08 -21.73 13.82
C THR A 111 -12.29 -22.42 14.45
N GLU A 112 -13.47 -22.20 13.91
CA GLU A 112 -14.70 -22.88 14.32
C GLU A 112 -14.83 -24.23 13.60
N ASP A 113 -15.47 -25.21 14.25
CA ASP A 113 -15.78 -26.49 13.60
C ASP A 113 -16.83 -26.25 12.49
N ASN A 114 -16.44 -26.56 11.25
CA ASN A 114 -17.28 -26.36 10.09
C ASN A 114 -18.14 -27.58 9.73
N GLY A 115 -17.94 -28.73 10.36
CA GLY A 115 -18.67 -29.97 10.07
C GLY A 115 -20.20 -29.81 10.11
N PRO A 116 -20.78 -29.29 11.22
CA PRO A 116 -22.22 -29.08 11.32
C PRO A 116 -22.78 -28.11 10.27
N TRP A 117 -21.99 -27.09 9.90
CA TRP A 117 -22.39 -26.13 8.87
C TRP A 117 -22.36 -26.77 7.47
N LEU A 118 -21.31 -27.53 7.15
CA LEU A 118 -21.18 -28.26 5.88
C LEU A 118 -22.29 -29.29 5.69
N GLU A 119 -22.71 -29.98 6.76
CA GLU A 119 -23.85 -30.89 6.72
C GLU A 119 -25.14 -30.13 6.39
N ARG A 120 -25.38 -29.00 7.07
CA ARG A 120 -26.57 -28.16 6.86
C ARG A 120 -26.66 -27.64 5.42
N VAL A 121 -25.61 -27.06 4.87
CA VAL A 121 -25.63 -26.57 3.47
C VAL A 121 -25.70 -27.73 2.46
N GLY A 122 -25.31 -28.94 2.88
CA GLY A 122 -25.44 -30.17 2.09
C GLY A 122 -26.86 -30.72 1.97
N GLU A 123 -27.80 -30.33 2.83
CA GLU A 123 -29.19 -30.80 2.76
C GLU A 123 -29.89 -30.41 1.45
N GLU A 124 -29.50 -29.29 0.83
CA GLU A 124 -30.03 -28.87 -0.47
C GLU A 124 -29.75 -29.91 -1.57
N ARG A 125 -28.57 -30.54 -1.53
CA ARG A 125 -28.18 -31.61 -2.48
C ARG A 125 -29.00 -32.90 -2.29
N LYS A 126 -29.71 -33.05 -1.17
CA LYS A 126 -30.54 -34.22 -0.85
C LYS A 126 -32.02 -34.02 -1.18
N LYS A 127 -32.44 -32.79 -1.51
CA LYS A 127 -33.84 -32.49 -1.86
C LYS A 127 -34.20 -33.10 -3.22
N LYS A 128 -35.44 -33.58 -3.35
CA LYS A 128 -35.98 -34.15 -4.60
C LYS A 128 -36.03 -33.12 -5.74
N ASN A 129 -36.34 -31.87 -5.43
CA ASN A 129 -36.34 -30.73 -6.34
C ASN A 129 -35.28 -29.69 -5.89
N GLY A 130 -34.07 -30.15 -5.57
CA GLY A 130 -33.00 -29.25 -5.14
C GLY A 130 -32.42 -28.44 -6.30
N ALA A 131 -31.67 -27.39 -5.97
CA ALA A 131 -31.02 -26.48 -6.91
C ALA A 131 -30.10 -27.16 -7.97
N TYR A 132 -29.70 -28.41 -7.76
CA TYR A 132 -28.91 -29.20 -8.71
C TYR A 132 -29.73 -29.82 -9.85
N THR A 133 -31.06 -29.93 -9.69
CA THR A 133 -31.92 -30.67 -10.62
C THR A 133 -32.13 -29.94 -11.94
N TYR A 134 -32.39 -30.69 -13.02
CA TYR A 134 -32.58 -30.12 -14.36
C TYR A 134 -33.76 -29.14 -14.42
N ASP A 135 -34.92 -29.54 -13.88
CA ASP A 135 -36.17 -28.76 -13.92
C ASP A 135 -36.33 -27.77 -12.75
N PHE A 136 -35.26 -27.47 -12.00
CA PHE A 136 -35.32 -26.48 -10.93
C PHE A 136 -35.66 -25.09 -11.50
N ASP A 137 -36.63 -24.42 -10.89
CA ASP A 137 -37.04 -23.06 -11.27
C ASP A 137 -36.08 -22.03 -10.66
N ASP A 138 -35.17 -21.52 -11.49
CA ASP A 138 -34.22 -20.46 -11.16
C ASP A 138 -34.66 -19.11 -11.72
N THR A 139 -35.93 -18.91 -12.07
CA THR A 139 -36.41 -17.69 -12.75
C THR A 139 -36.12 -16.43 -11.95
N ASP A 140 -36.24 -16.50 -10.62
CA ASP A 140 -36.04 -15.37 -9.70
C ASP A 140 -34.56 -15.18 -9.27
N TRP A 141 -33.64 -16.01 -9.76
CA TRP A 141 -32.22 -15.89 -9.42
C TRP A 141 -31.56 -14.73 -10.17
N VAL A 142 -30.71 -13.99 -9.46
CA VAL A 142 -29.93 -12.89 -10.03
C VAL A 142 -28.78 -13.45 -10.86
N SER A 143 -28.32 -12.70 -11.87
CA SER A 143 -27.17 -13.12 -12.70
C SER A 143 -25.86 -12.48 -12.24
N ILE A 144 -24.76 -13.17 -12.49
CA ILE A 144 -23.39 -12.72 -12.18
C ILE A 144 -22.42 -13.23 -13.27
N PRO A 145 -21.47 -12.39 -13.74
CA PRO A 145 -20.54 -12.79 -14.80
C PRO A 145 -19.41 -13.66 -14.25
N VAL A 146 -19.62 -14.98 -14.23
CA VAL A 146 -18.64 -15.98 -13.81
C VAL A 146 -18.42 -17.01 -14.93
N PRO A 147 -17.25 -17.68 -14.96
CA PRO A 147 -16.05 -17.47 -14.15
C PRO A 147 -15.36 -16.13 -14.41
N SER A 148 -14.86 -15.47 -13.34
CA SER A 148 -14.06 -14.23 -13.41
C SER A 148 -12.70 -14.47 -12.75
N TYR A 149 -11.65 -13.72 -13.11
CA TYR A 149 -10.27 -14.00 -12.68
C TYR A 149 -10.12 -14.21 -11.16
N GLU A 150 -10.61 -13.28 -10.34
CA GLU A 150 -10.60 -13.43 -8.86
C GLU A 150 -11.90 -14.03 -8.30
N GLY A 151 -12.64 -14.76 -9.13
CA GLY A 151 -13.92 -15.34 -8.74
C GLY A 151 -14.99 -14.27 -8.54
N TRP A 152 -15.89 -14.47 -7.58
CA TRP A 152 -17.04 -13.58 -7.39
C TRP A 152 -16.70 -12.25 -6.71
N GLU A 153 -15.48 -12.11 -6.19
CA GLU A 153 -15.03 -10.91 -5.47
C GLU A 153 -14.96 -9.69 -6.40
N GLU A 154 -14.63 -9.90 -7.67
CA GLU A 154 -14.51 -8.83 -8.67
C GLU A 154 -15.85 -8.48 -9.32
N VAL A 155 -16.88 -9.33 -9.18
CA VAL A 155 -18.09 -9.27 -10.03
C VAL A 155 -19.40 -9.18 -9.25
N GLY A 156 -19.35 -9.02 -7.91
CA GLY A 156 -20.51 -8.57 -7.14
C GLY A 156 -20.78 -9.24 -5.79
N LEU A 157 -19.96 -10.22 -5.36
CA LEU A 157 -20.11 -10.90 -4.06
C LEU A 157 -18.87 -10.73 -3.18
N GLU A 158 -18.34 -9.52 -3.13
CA GLU A 158 -17.12 -9.22 -2.38
C GLU A 158 -17.28 -9.46 -0.86
N GLY A 159 -16.31 -10.14 -0.25
CA GLY A 159 -16.29 -10.47 1.18
C GLY A 159 -17.29 -11.56 1.58
N LEU A 160 -17.91 -12.24 0.60
CA LEU A 160 -18.83 -13.34 0.87
C LEU A 160 -18.06 -14.62 1.18
N ASP A 161 -18.20 -15.07 2.42
CA ASP A 161 -17.96 -16.46 2.81
C ASP A 161 -19.31 -17.14 2.99
N GLY A 162 -19.51 -18.28 2.36
CA GLY A 162 -20.77 -18.98 2.38
C GLY A 162 -20.88 -20.10 1.37
N ALA A 163 -22.08 -20.66 1.30
CA ALA A 163 -22.49 -21.58 0.23
C ALA A 163 -23.32 -20.80 -0.80
N VAL A 164 -22.95 -20.90 -2.07
CA VAL A 164 -23.63 -20.24 -3.18
C VAL A 164 -23.87 -21.23 -4.30
N TRP A 165 -25.08 -21.25 -4.83
CA TRP A 165 -25.40 -22.03 -6.02
C TRP A 165 -25.28 -21.17 -7.26
N PHE A 166 -24.70 -21.74 -8.32
CA PHE A 166 -24.66 -21.16 -9.66
C PHE A 166 -25.32 -22.09 -10.66
N ARG A 167 -26.05 -21.52 -11.62
CA ARG A 167 -26.70 -22.26 -12.70
C ARG A 167 -26.47 -21.57 -14.04
N THR A 168 -26.11 -22.35 -15.05
CA THR A 168 -26.06 -21.92 -16.44
C THR A 168 -26.53 -23.04 -17.36
N ALA A 169 -26.71 -22.75 -18.65
CA ALA A 169 -27.17 -23.71 -19.63
C ALA A 169 -26.34 -23.67 -20.91
N PHE A 170 -26.29 -24.80 -21.60
CA PHE A 170 -25.65 -24.94 -22.90
C PHE A 170 -26.51 -25.84 -23.81
N GLU A 171 -26.32 -25.71 -25.12
CA GLU A 171 -27.12 -26.42 -26.13
C GLU A 171 -26.28 -27.50 -26.84
N LEU A 172 -26.86 -28.69 -26.99
CA LEU A 172 -26.24 -29.79 -27.74
C LEU A 172 -27.12 -30.26 -28.91
N THR A 173 -26.47 -30.55 -30.03
CA THR A 173 -27.10 -31.22 -31.18
C THR A 173 -27.14 -32.74 -30.96
N VAL A 174 -27.84 -33.47 -31.84
CA VAL A 174 -27.87 -34.95 -31.77
C VAL A 174 -26.48 -35.55 -31.95
N ASP A 175 -25.68 -34.99 -32.86
CA ASP A 175 -24.32 -35.47 -33.15
C ASP A 175 -23.37 -35.31 -31.95
N ASP A 176 -23.64 -34.33 -31.08
CA ASP A 176 -22.86 -34.07 -29.88
C ASP A 176 -23.07 -35.12 -28.78
N LEU A 177 -24.22 -35.83 -28.79
CA LEU A 177 -24.59 -36.82 -27.77
C LEU A 177 -23.80 -38.13 -27.89
N HIS A 178 -23.10 -38.34 -29.01
CA HIS A 178 -22.29 -39.53 -29.24
C HIS A 178 -20.85 -39.38 -28.77
N ARG A 179 -20.49 -38.24 -28.17
CA ARG A 179 -19.14 -37.87 -27.80
C ARG A 179 -19.01 -37.78 -26.28
N ASP A 180 -17.82 -38.08 -25.78
CA ASP A 180 -17.47 -37.78 -24.40
C ASP A 180 -17.10 -36.29 -24.28
N TRP A 181 -17.57 -35.67 -23.21
CA TRP A 181 -17.35 -34.25 -22.93
C TRP A 181 -16.60 -34.10 -21.61
N GLU A 182 -15.77 -33.08 -21.52
CA GLU A 182 -15.07 -32.66 -20.32
C GLU A 182 -15.45 -31.22 -19.99
N LEU A 183 -15.80 -30.96 -18.75
CA LEU A 183 -16.07 -29.63 -18.21
C LEU A 183 -14.83 -29.10 -17.50
N ASP A 184 -14.23 -28.05 -18.04
CA ASP A 184 -13.20 -27.27 -17.36
C ASP A 184 -13.89 -26.11 -16.63
N LEU A 185 -13.86 -26.11 -15.29
CA LEU A 185 -14.23 -24.96 -14.45
C LEU A 185 -13.01 -24.18 -13.93
N ASN A 186 -11.81 -24.56 -14.39
CA ASN A 186 -10.53 -24.08 -13.90
C ASN A 186 -10.39 -24.25 -12.38
N ARG A 187 -10.59 -23.20 -11.58
CA ARG A 187 -10.47 -23.26 -10.12
C ARG A 187 -11.79 -22.84 -9.50
N VAL A 188 -12.27 -23.64 -8.55
CA VAL A 188 -13.35 -23.23 -7.64
C VAL A 188 -12.73 -23.12 -6.26
N ARG A 189 -13.00 -22.00 -5.58
CA ARG A 189 -12.42 -21.70 -4.28
C ARG A 189 -13.00 -22.64 -3.23
N GLN A 190 -12.09 -23.28 -2.49
CA GLN A 190 -12.29 -24.28 -1.44
C GLN A 190 -13.09 -25.54 -1.80
N TYR A 191 -14.40 -25.49 -2.10
CA TYR A 191 -15.16 -26.69 -2.49
C TYR A 191 -16.14 -26.40 -3.63
N ASP A 192 -16.38 -27.40 -4.47
CA ASP A 192 -17.43 -27.37 -5.49
C ASP A 192 -18.24 -28.67 -5.49
N TYR A 193 -19.55 -28.62 -5.67
CA TYR A 193 -20.34 -29.79 -6.05
C TYR A 193 -20.97 -29.50 -7.41
N THR A 194 -20.49 -30.18 -8.45
CA THR A 194 -20.78 -29.85 -9.84
C THR A 194 -21.71 -30.89 -10.47
N TYR A 195 -22.81 -30.41 -11.04
CA TYR A 195 -23.87 -31.22 -11.61
C TYR A 195 -24.15 -30.86 -13.06
N VAL A 196 -24.49 -31.87 -13.87
CA VAL A 196 -25.07 -31.70 -15.21
C VAL A 196 -26.40 -32.43 -15.27
N ASN A 197 -27.46 -31.72 -15.65
CA ASN A 197 -28.82 -32.26 -15.78
C ASN A 197 -29.32 -33.03 -14.53
N GLY A 198 -28.93 -32.61 -13.33
CA GLY A 198 -29.30 -33.26 -12.07
C GLY A 198 -28.38 -34.40 -11.61
N HIS A 199 -27.35 -34.74 -12.37
CA HIS A 199 -26.36 -35.77 -12.00
C HIS A 199 -25.06 -35.13 -11.52
N LEU A 200 -24.55 -35.55 -10.36
CA LEU A 200 -23.26 -35.12 -9.86
C LEU A 200 -22.16 -35.69 -10.76
N ILE A 201 -21.36 -34.83 -11.37
CA ILE A 201 -20.24 -35.22 -12.24
C ILE A 201 -18.88 -35.05 -11.57
N GLY A 202 -18.80 -34.25 -10.50
CA GLY A 202 -17.54 -33.98 -9.81
C GLY A 202 -17.72 -33.21 -8.51
N HIS A 203 -16.78 -33.42 -7.59
CA HIS A 203 -16.60 -32.65 -6.37
C HIS A 203 -15.13 -32.72 -5.97
N GLU A 204 -14.53 -31.58 -5.69
CA GLU A 204 -13.15 -31.50 -5.26
C GLU A 204 -12.97 -30.44 -4.17
N GLN A 205 -11.86 -30.54 -3.44
CA GLN A 205 -11.49 -29.59 -2.40
C GLN A 205 -10.14 -28.91 -2.70
N GLY A 206 -9.99 -27.67 -2.25
CA GLY A 206 -8.75 -26.90 -2.23
C GLY A 206 -8.66 -25.87 -3.36
N ASP A 207 -8.02 -24.73 -3.06
CA ASP A 207 -7.87 -23.59 -3.97
C ASP A 207 -6.89 -23.85 -5.13
N GLY A 208 -5.98 -24.80 -4.94
CA GLY A 208 -4.98 -25.19 -5.94
C GLY A 208 -5.46 -26.26 -6.92
N THR A 209 -6.60 -26.90 -6.65
CA THR A 209 -7.08 -28.06 -7.41
C THR A 209 -7.80 -27.58 -8.68
N LYS A 210 -7.36 -28.04 -9.85
CA LYS A 210 -8.09 -27.77 -11.10
C LYS A 210 -9.36 -28.62 -11.13
N ARG A 211 -10.49 -28.02 -11.46
CA ARG A 211 -11.81 -28.67 -11.60
C ARG A 211 -12.03 -29.05 -13.05
N LEU A 212 -11.75 -30.32 -13.34
CA LEU A 212 -11.86 -30.91 -14.67
C LEU A 212 -12.65 -32.21 -14.56
N TYR A 213 -13.88 -32.22 -15.09
CA TYR A 213 -14.82 -33.32 -14.87
C TYR A 213 -15.33 -33.91 -16.18
N THR A 214 -15.26 -35.24 -16.30
CA THR A 214 -15.88 -35.96 -17.42
C THR A 214 -17.40 -35.98 -17.26
N ILE A 215 -18.11 -35.66 -18.34
CA ILE A 215 -19.56 -35.71 -18.41
C ILE A 215 -19.97 -37.00 -19.14
N PRO A 216 -20.64 -37.96 -18.48
CA PRO A 216 -21.16 -39.14 -19.14
C PRO A 216 -22.18 -38.76 -20.23
N LYS A 217 -22.05 -39.34 -21.42
CA LYS A 217 -22.98 -39.05 -22.53
C LYS A 217 -24.43 -39.44 -22.22
N GLU A 218 -24.65 -40.38 -21.31
CA GLU A 218 -25.96 -40.91 -20.92
C GLU A 218 -26.83 -39.88 -20.18
N ILE A 219 -26.19 -38.86 -19.57
CA ILE A 219 -26.90 -37.79 -18.85
C ILE A 219 -27.16 -36.57 -19.73
N LEU A 220 -26.57 -36.52 -20.94
CA LEU A 220 -26.74 -35.43 -21.89
C LEU A 220 -28.05 -35.56 -22.68
N ARG A 221 -28.60 -34.42 -23.08
CA ARG A 221 -29.87 -34.32 -23.80
C ARG A 221 -29.70 -33.48 -25.06
N LYS A 222 -30.50 -33.79 -26.07
CA LYS A 222 -30.64 -32.92 -27.24
C LYS A 222 -31.27 -31.59 -26.80
N GLY A 223 -30.68 -30.48 -27.25
CA GLY A 223 -31.11 -29.14 -26.90
C GLY A 223 -30.49 -28.68 -25.57
N LYS A 224 -31.30 -28.05 -24.72
CA LYS A 224 -30.87 -27.46 -23.45
C LYS A 224 -30.33 -28.52 -22.49
N ASN A 225 -29.13 -28.25 -21.98
CA ASN A 225 -28.50 -28.93 -20.85
C ASN A 225 -28.18 -27.89 -19.78
N VAL A 226 -28.21 -28.27 -18.51
CA VAL A 226 -28.01 -27.36 -17.37
C VAL A 226 -26.79 -27.80 -16.58
N ILE A 227 -25.94 -26.82 -16.26
CA ILE A 227 -24.87 -26.95 -15.28
C ILE A 227 -25.34 -26.30 -13.98
N ALA A 228 -25.22 -26.99 -12.86
CA ALA A 228 -25.44 -26.43 -11.54
C ALA A 228 -24.21 -26.70 -10.67
N VAL A 229 -23.69 -25.67 -10.01
CA VAL A 229 -22.50 -25.76 -9.15
C VAL A 229 -22.82 -25.17 -7.80
N GLN A 230 -22.65 -25.93 -6.74
CA GLN A 230 -22.60 -25.36 -5.40
C GLN A 230 -21.14 -25.06 -5.06
N VAL A 231 -20.82 -23.79 -4.88
CA VAL A 231 -19.52 -23.33 -4.41
C VAL A 231 -19.62 -23.08 -2.90
N ILE A 232 -18.67 -23.63 -2.14
CA ILE A 232 -18.58 -23.38 -0.70
C ILE A 232 -17.25 -22.68 -0.44
N ASN A 233 -17.32 -21.45 0.07
CA ASN A 233 -16.17 -20.65 0.47
C ASN A 233 -16.26 -20.33 1.96
N LEU A 234 -15.25 -20.68 2.75
CA LEU A 234 -15.22 -20.45 4.20
C LEU A 234 -14.42 -19.22 4.60
N ALA A 235 -13.50 -18.76 3.73
CA ALA A 235 -12.65 -17.60 3.96
C ALA A 235 -11.91 -17.16 2.69
N GLY A 236 -11.61 -15.87 2.60
CA GLY A 236 -10.86 -15.28 1.49
C GLY A 236 -11.69 -15.22 0.22
N LYS A 237 -11.02 -15.07 -0.93
CA LYS A 237 -11.72 -14.90 -2.21
C LYS A 237 -12.51 -16.15 -2.60
N GLY A 238 -13.79 -15.98 -2.96
CA GLY A 238 -14.69 -17.08 -3.33
C GLY A 238 -15.08 -17.17 -4.82
N GLY A 239 -15.84 -18.20 -5.18
CA GLY A 239 -16.44 -18.37 -6.51
C GLY A 239 -15.66 -19.23 -7.51
N ILE A 240 -16.10 -19.18 -8.78
CA ILE A 240 -15.48 -19.89 -9.91
C ILE A 240 -14.47 -18.94 -10.57
N SER A 241 -13.18 -19.24 -10.45
CA SER A 241 -12.08 -18.38 -10.88
C SER A 241 -11.66 -18.63 -12.34
N GLY A 242 -11.44 -17.54 -13.06
CA GLY A 242 -10.95 -17.47 -14.42
C GLY A 242 -9.46 -17.78 -14.54
N TYR A 243 -8.98 -17.99 -15.77
CA TYR A 243 -7.54 -18.03 -16.04
C TYR A 243 -6.96 -16.62 -16.01
N LYS A 244 -5.78 -16.45 -15.41
CA LYS A 244 -5.02 -15.18 -15.46
C LYS A 244 -4.74 -14.73 -16.90
N ASP A 245 -4.50 -15.70 -17.76
CA ASP A 245 -4.46 -15.51 -19.19
C ASP A 245 -5.85 -15.79 -19.75
N THR A 246 -6.59 -14.72 -20.05
CA THR A 246 -7.96 -14.75 -20.57
C THR A 246 -8.07 -15.36 -21.96
N SER A 247 -6.95 -15.64 -22.64
CA SER A 247 -6.96 -16.43 -23.88
C SER A 247 -7.23 -17.93 -23.64
N ASN A 248 -7.01 -18.43 -22.42
CA ASN A 248 -7.36 -19.80 -22.06
C ASN A 248 -8.87 -19.90 -21.80
N PRO A 249 -9.60 -20.71 -22.57
CA PRO A 249 -11.04 -20.71 -22.51
C PRO A 249 -11.55 -21.67 -21.43
N ILE A 250 -12.63 -21.29 -20.73
CA ILE A 250 -13.30 -22.11 -19.71
C ILE A 250 -14.64 -22.57 -20.27
N GLY A 251 -14.92 -23.87 -20.17
CA GLY A 251 -16.06 -24.47 -20.84
C GLY A 251 -15.94 -25.95 -21.11
N LEU A 252 -16.82 -26.44 -21.98
CA LEU A 252 -16.88 -27.84 -22.34
C LEU A 252 -15.99 -28.13 -23.55
N ARG A 253 -15.27 -29.25 -23.51
CA ARG A 253 -14.47 -29.75 -24.63
C ARG A 253 -14.84 -31.20 -24.93
N ASP A 254 -15.07 -31.52 -26.20
CA ASP A 254 -15.27 -32.91 -26.63
C ASP A 254 -13.98 -33.55 -27.14
N THR A 255 -14.01 -34.87 -27.34
CA THR A 255 -12.88 -35.66 -27.88
C THR A 255 -12.53 -35.32 -29.34
N ALA A 256 -13.39 -34.59 -30.06
CA ALA A 256 -13.17 -34.15 -31.44
C ALA A 256 -12.65 -32.70 -31.53
N GLY A 257 -12.42 -32.03 -30.40
CA GLY A 257 -11.92 -30.66 -30.32
C GLY A 257 -12.98 -29.57 -30.44
N LYS A 258 -14.28 -29.91 -30.42
CA LYS A 258 -15.35 -28.91 -30.27
C LYS A 258 -15.27 -28.30 -28.87
N PHE A 259 -15.46 -26.99 -28.79
CA PHE A 259 -15.45 -26.25 -27.55
C PHE A 259 -16.72 -25.39 -27.38
N ILE A 260 -17.30 -25.40 -26.19
CA ILE A 260 -18.45 -24.57 -25.82
C ILE A 260 -18.05 -23.70 -24.63
N PRO A 261 -17.92 -22.36 -24.79
CA PRO A 261 -17.61 -21.48 -23.67
C PRO A 261 -18.76 -21.42 -22.68
N ILE A 262 -18.43 -21.34 -21.39
CA ILE A 262 -19.41 -21.12 -20.31
C ILE A 262 -19.11 -19.85 -19.51
N VAL A 263 -18.08 -19.09 -19.90
CA VAL A 263 -17.85 -17.75 -19.33
C VAL A 263 -18.99 -16.84 -19.76
N GLY A 264 -19.71 -16.25 -18.80
CA GLY A 264 -20.83 -15.36 -19.06
C GLY A 264 -21.71 -15.16 -17.85
N GLU A 265 -22.95 -14.75 -18.07
CA GLU A 265 -23.93 -14.54 -17.00
C GLU A 265 -24.46 -15.89 -16.49
N TRP A 266 -24.11 -16.25 -15.26
CA TRP A 266 -24.71 -17.38 -14.55
C TRP A 266 -25.73 -16.87 -13.56
N LYS A 267 -26.82 -17.59 -13.39
CA LYS A 267 -27.76 -17.34 -12.30
C LYS A 267 -27.16 -17.80 -10.99
N TYR A 268 -27.38 -17.08 -9.89
CA TYR A 268 -26.90 -17.50 -8.58
C TYR A 268 -27.92 -17.29 -7.45
N TRP A 269 -27.74 -18.06 -6.39
CA TRP A 269 -28.44 -17.93 -5.12
C TRP A 269 -27.48 -18.15 -3.95
N ILE A 270 -27.39 -17.16 -3.05
CA ILE A 270 -26.66 -17.28 -1.79
C ILE A 270 -27.51 -18.15 -0.86
N GLN A 271 -27.06 -19.38 -0.62
CA GLN A 271 -27.78 -20.33 0.23
C GLN A 271 -27.60 -19.99 1.71
N ASP A 272 -26.37 -19.68 2.13
CA ASP A 272 -26.00 -19.41 3.52
C ASP A 272 -24.69 -18.58 3.53
N SER A 273 -24.69 -17.36 4.09
CA SER A 273 -23.53 -16.47 4.22
C SER A 273 -22.88 -16.48 5.61
N ASP A 274 -23.42 -17.29 6.53
CA ASP A 274 -22.96 -17.41 7.92
C ASP A 274 -21.94 -18.56 8.04
N ALA A 275 -20.90 -18.52 7.19
CA ALA A 275 -19.82 -19.50 7.21
C ALA A 275 -19.06 -19.49 8.56
N PRO A 276 -18.66 -20.66 9.08
CA PRO A 276 -17.83 -20.77 10.29
C PRO A 276 -16.50 -20.06 10.13
N LYS A 277 -16.01 -19.45 11.21
CA LYS A 277 -14.74 -18.70 11.19
C LYS A 277 -13.55 -19.59 10.85
N VAL A 278 -12.75 -19.17 9.88
CA VAL A 278 -11.44 -19.76 9.59
C VAL A 278 -10.34 -18.94 10.24
N GLY A 279 -9.45 -19.60 10.98
CA GLY A 279 -8.33 -18.95 11.63
C GLY A 279 -7.35 -18.32 10.63
N THR A 280 -6.96 -17.08 10.87
CA THR A 280 -5.97 -16.33 10.10
C THR A 280 -4.74 -16.01 10.95
N PHE A 281 -3.58 -15.83 10.32
CA PHE A 281 -2.37 -15.45 11.06
C PHE A 281 -2.40 -14.00 11.52
N GLN A 282 -2.95 -13.10 10.72
CA GLN A 282 -2.98 -11.66 10.97
C GLN A 282 -4.29 -11.04 10.49
N ALA A 283 -4.57 -9.83 10.99
CA ALA A 283 -5.70 -9.02 10.60
C ALA A 283 -5.48 -8.32 9.25
N SER A 284 -6.60 -7.99 8.60
CA SER A 284 -6.69 -7.23 7.36
C SER A 284 -7.34 -5.87 7.63
N TYR A 285 -6.86 -4.83 6.97
CA TYR A 285 -7.46 -3.49 7.00
C TYR A 285 -8.80 -3.48 6.25
N GLN A 286 -9.78 -2.67 6.67
CA GLN A 286 -11.14 -2.70 6.11
C GLN A 286 -11.64 -1.32 5.65
N PRO A 287 -12.46 -1.25 4.57
CA PRO A 287 -13.21 -0.06 4.20
C PRO A 287 -14.23 0.29 5.29
N PHE A 288 -14.49 1.58 5.48
CA PHE A 288 -15.59 2.01 6.33
C PHE A 288 -16.91 2.04 5.53
N GLY A 289 -16.95 2.77 4.41
CA GLY A 289 -18.12 2.87 3.56
C GLY A 289 -17.97 3.89 2.44
N SER A 290 -19.08 4.29 1.83
CA SER A 290 -19.15 5.34 0.81
C SER A 290 -20.28 6.32 1.10
N LEU A 291 -20.08 7.59 0.73
CA LEU A 291 -21.15 8.56 0.56
C LEU A 291 -21.57 8.57 -0.93
N LYS A 292 -22.85 8.36 -1.21
CA LYS A 292 -23.40 8.43 -2.56
C LYS A 292 -24.28 9.66 -2.70
N PHE A 293 -23.88 10.58 -3.58
CA PHE A 293 -24.74 11.72 -3.94
C PHE A 293 -25.37 11.46 -5.30
N ARG A 294 -26.69 11.58 -5.39
CA ARG A 294 -27.45 11.54 -6.63
C ARG A 294 -27.94 12.95 -6.98
N PHE A 295 -27.37 13.52 -8.04
CA PHE A 295 -27.79 14.80 -8.60
C PHE A 295 -28.81 14.58 -9.71
N ARG A 296 -29.49 15.66 -10.12
CA ARG A 296 -30.43 15.63 -11.24
C ARG A 296 -29.72 15.24 -12.55
N ASP A 297 -30.31 14.36 -13.34
CA ASP A 297 -29.76 13.99 -14.66
C ASP A 297 -29.62 15.21 -15.59
N GLY A 298 -28.57 15.18 -16.41
CA GLY A 298 -28.33 16.15 -17.47
C GLY A 298 -26.89 16.14 -17.97
N GLU A 299 -26.69 16.59 -19.21
CA GLU A 299 -25.36 16.69 -19.83
C GLU A 299 -24.51 17.76 -19.12
N SER A 300 -23.28 17.41 -18.79
CA SER A 300 -22.30 18.32 -18.19
C SER A 300 -21.26 18.75 -19.22
N GLN A 301 -20.89 20.03 -19.17
CA GLN A 301 -19.88 20.64 -20.03
C GLN A 301 -18.81 21.30 -19.17
N GLN A 302 -17.63 21.56 -19.75
CA GLN A 302 -16.51 22.21 -19.03
C GLN A 302 -16.19 21.51 -17.70
N TYR A 303 -16.22 20.18 -17.71
CA TYR A 303 -15.95 19.37 -16.54
C TYR A 303 -14.45 19.39 -16.23
N GLU A 304 -14.13 19.56 -14.95
CA GLU A 304 -12.79 19.36 -14.41
C GLU A 304 -12.89 18.78 -13.00
N ARG A 305 -12.04 17.80 -12.68
CA ARG A 305 -11.73 17.41 -11.30
C ARG A 305 -10.24 17.52 -11.05
N SER A 306 -9.86 17.85 -9.83
CA SER A 306 -8.45 18.06 -9.49
C SER A 306 -8.14 17.76 -8.03
N LEU A 307 -6.88 17.44 -7.76
CA LEU A 307 -6.29 17.43 -6.43
C LEU A 307 -5.14 18.43 -6.42
N ASP A 308 -5.29 19.49 -5.62
CA ASP A 308 -4.26 20.50 -5.38
C ASP A 308 -3.42 20.09 -4.17
N LEU A 309 -2.16 19.75 -4.42
CA LEU A 309 -1.24 19.29 -3.39
C LEU A 309 -0.71 20.45 -2.53
N GLU A 310 -0.84 21.72 -2.93
CA GLU A 310 -0.43 22.86 -2.09
C GLU A 310 -1.41 23.14 -0.95
N THR A 311 -2.69 22.88 -1.21
CA THR A 311 -3.80 23.14 -0.28
C THR A 311 -4.35 21.85 0.35
N GLY A 312 -4.07 20.70 -0.27
CA GLY A 312 -4.63 19.41 0.12
C GLY A 312 -6.13 19.32 -0.13
N LEU A 313 -6.61 20.00 -1.18
CA LEU A 313 -8.02 20.08 -1.55
C LEU A 313 -8.26 19.29 -2.84
N ALA A 314 -9.28 18.45 -2.83
CA ALA A 314 -9.87 17.96 -4.08
C ALA A 314 -11.00 18.89 -4.51
N GLU A 315 -11.17 19.09 -5.81
CA GLU A 315 -12.19 19.96 -6.38
C GLU A 315 -12.84 19.32 -7.60
N VAL A 316 -14.11 19.63 -7.82
CA VAL A 316 -14.83 19.29 -9.05
C VAL A 316 -15.62 20.50 -9.51
N THR A 317 -15.53 20.84 -10.79
CA THR A 317 -16.35 21.89 -11.40
C THR A 317 -16.93 21.42 -12.72
N TYR A 318 -18.17 21.81 -13.01
CA TYR A 318 -18.82 21.55 -14.30
C TYR A 318 -19.97 22.51 -14.52
N LYS A 319 -20.45 22.59 -15.75
CA LYS A 319 -21.62 23.38 -16.13
C LYS A 319 -22.74 22.45 -16.60
N ARG A 320 -23.95 22.64 -16.08
CA ARG A 320 -25.17 21.97 -16.57
C ARG A 320 -26.19 23.04 -16.95
N GLY A 321 -26.58 23.07 -18.22
CA GLY A 321 -27.33 24.19 -18.76
C GLY A 321 -26.51 25.48 -18.69
N ASP A 322 -27.02 26.49 -17.97
CA ASP A 322 -26.35 27.78 -17.75
C ASP A 322 -25.88 27.99 -16.30
N VAL A 323 -25.87 26.92 -15.48
CA VAL A 323 -25.43 26.92 -14.08
C VAL A 323 -24.08 26.22 -13.96
N ARG A 324 -23.13 26.85 -13.28
CA ARG A 324 -21.86 26.24 -12.86
C ARG A 324 -21.99 25.66 -11.47
N PHE A 325 -21.63 24.40 -11.32
CA PHE A 325 -21.56 23.70 -10.04
C PHE A 325 -20.11 23.51 -9.65
N SER A 326 -19.83 23.65 -8.35
CA SER A 326 -18.51 23.40 -7.77
C SER A 326 -18.64 22.55 -6.51
N ARG A 327 -17.64 21.68 -6.31
CA ARG A 327 -17.48 20.89 -5.08
C ARG A 327 -16.05 20.96 -4.60
N THR A 328 -15.86 21.14 -3.30
CA THR A 328 -14.55 21.18 -2.63
C THR A 328 -14.53 20.16 -1.51
N TYR A 329 -13.47 19.35 -1.43
CA TYR A 329 -13.32 18.25 -0.47
C TYR A 329 -11.97 18.39 0.25
N PHE A 330 -11.97 18.13 1.56
CA PHE A 330 -10.73 18.09 2.35
C PHE A 330 -10.87 17.19 3.57
N ALA A 331 -9.74 16.66 4.05
CA ALA A 331 -9.65 15.91 5.30
C ALA A 331 -8.81 16.72 6.30
N SER A 332 -9.45 17.26 7.33
CA SER A 332 -8.82 18.14 8.31
C SER A 332 -8.17 17.33 9.43
N TYR A 333 -6.84 17.45 9.59
CA TYR A 333 -6.13 16.90 10.75
C TYR A 333 -6.49 17.62 12.05
N PRO A 334 -6.47 18.97 12.14
CA PRO A 334 -6.79 19.68 13.38
C PRO A 334 -8.19 19.42 13.94
N ASP A 335 -9.12 19.05 13.07
CA ASP A 335 -10.52 18.81 13.41
C ASP A 335 -10.95 17.35 13.27
N ASN A 336 -10.04 16.45 12.87
CA ASN A 336 -10.29 15.02 12.65
C ASN A 336 -11.64 14.74 11.94
N MET A 337 -11.80 15.23 10.71
CA MET A 337 -13.04 15.13 9.94
C MET A 337 -12.80 15.29 8.44
N ILE A 338 -13.74 14.82 7.61
CA ILE A 338 -13.82 15.12 6.18
C ILE A 338 -14.90 16.18 5.95
N GLY A 339 -14.56 17.24 5.21
CA GLY A 339 -15.47 18.31 4.82
C GLY A 339 -15.72 18.31 3.32
N ILE A 340 -16.99 18.49 2.92
CA ILE A 340 -17.40 18.63 1.52
C ILE A 340 -18.28 19.86 1.41
N ARG A 341 -18.04 20.72 0.43
CA ARG A 341 -18.91 21.87 0.13
C ARG A 341 -19.40 21.78 -1.30
N LEU A 342 -20.70 21.93 -1.49
CA LEU A 342 -21.36 22.00 -2.78
C LEU A 342 -21.91 23.41 -2.98
N THR A 343 -21.64 24.01 -4.15
CA THR A 343 -22.13 25.33 -4.52
C THR A 343 -22.60 25.37 -5.97
N ALA A 344 -23.40 26.38 -6.29
CA ALA A 344 -23.75 26.76 -7.64
C ALA A 344 -23.57 28.28 -7.83
N ASP A 345 -23.30 28.73 -9.05
CA ASP A 345 -23.17 30.16 -9.38
C ASP A 345 -24.52 30.89 -9.51
N LYS A 346 -25.63 30.15 -9.36
CA LYS A 346 -27.00 30.68 -9.27
C LYS A 346 -27.69 30.21 -7.99
N PRO A 347 -28.54 31.06 -7.39
CA PRO A 347 -29.24 30.71 -6.16
C PRO A 347 -30.19 29.52 -6.37
N GLU A 348 -30.41 28.78 -5.28
CA GLU A 348 -31.40 27.69 -5.19
C GLU A 348 -31.18 26.53 -6.19
N GLN A 349 -29.95 26.33 -6.69
CA GLN A 349 -29.66 25.27 -7.67
C GLN A 349 -29.09 23.98 -7.04
N VAL A 350 -28.62 24.00 -5.80
CA VAL A 350 -28.01 22.81 -5.16
C VAL A 350 -29.12 21.89 -4.65
N SER A 351 -29.31 20.76 -5.35
CA SER A 351 -30.26 19.71 -4.97
C SER A 351 -29.67 18.32 -5.23
N PHE A 352 -29.84 17.40 -4.28
CA PHE A 352 -29.32 16.03 -4.38
C PHE A 352 -29.98 15.10 -3.36
N ALA A 353 -29.93 13.80 -3.61
CA ALA A 353 -30.11 12.78 -2.57
C ALA A 353 -28.74 12.30 -2.07
N LEU A 354 -28.60 12.05 -0.78
CA LEU A 354 -27.35 11.61 -0.14
C LEU A 354 -27.59 10.38 0.73
N ALA A 355 -26.89 9.29 0.42
CA ALA A 355 -26.92 8.04 1.16
C ALA A 355 -25.54 7.71 1.77
N MET A 356 -25.55 6.97 2.89
CA MET A 356 -24.37 6.28 3.43
C MET A 356 -24.49 4.79 3.12
N GLU A 357 -23.45 4.22 2.51
CA GLU A 357 -23.40 2.80 2.12
C GLU A 357 -22.15 2.14 2.69
N THR A 358 -22.17 0.82 2.84
CA THR A 358 -21.01 0.04 3.29
C THR A 358 -21.07 -1.38 2.76
N LYS A 359 -19.89 -2.02 2.63
CA LYS A 359 -19.77 -3.43 2.25
C LYS A 359 -19.96 -4.38 3.44
N HIS A 360 -19.87 -3.88 4.68
CA HIS A 360 -20.04 -4.71 5.87
C HIS A 360 -21.48 -5.23 5.97
N GLU A 361 -21.67 -6.55 5.99
CA GLU A 361 -22.99 -7.18 6.09
C GLU A 361 -23.77 -6.71 7.32
N LYS A 362 -23.10 -6.63 8.48
CA LYS A 362 -23.68 -6.16 9.74
C LYS A 362 -23.46 -4.66 9.91
N HIS A 363 -24.42 -3.88 9.46
CA HIS A 363 -24.41 -2.43 9.59
C HIS A 363 -25.79 -1.88 9.92
N ARG A 364 -25.84 -0.60 10.32
CA ARG A 364 -27.09 0.13 10.51
C ARG A 364 -26.90 1.58 10.10
N VAL A 365 -27.79 2.11 9.29
CA VAL A 365 -27.92 3.54 9.01
C VAL A 365 -29.17 4.07 9.70
N TRP A 366 -29.07 5.23 10.36
CA TRP A 366 -30.24 5.86 10.97
C TRP A 366 -30.15 7.38 11.03
N LYS A 367 -31.32 8.02 11.08
CA LYS A 367 -31.46 9.46 11.34
C LYS A 367 -31.18 9.76 12.81
N VAL A 368 -30.21 10.64 13.07
CA VAL A 368 -29.90 11.16 14.41
C VAL A 368 -30.74 12.41 14.69
N ASP A 369 -30.80 13.33 13.73
CA ASP A 369 -31.66 14.52 13.74
C ASP A 369 -31.95 14.97 12.29
N GLU A 370 -32.68 16.07 12.10
CA GLU A 370 -33.08 16.58 10.76
C GLU A 370 -31.91 16.84 9.80
N GLN A 371 -30.69 17.01 10.33
CA GLN A 371 -29.51 17.34 9.54
C GLN A 371 -28.44 16.25 9.63
N THR A 372 -28.67 15.17 10.38
CA THR A 372 -27.61 14.20 10.71
C THR A 372 -28.04 12.75 10.49
N LEU A 373 -27.25 12.02 9.69
CA LEU A 373 -27.27 10.55 9.62
C LEU A 373 -26.10 9.98 10.42
N ALA A 374 -26.25 8.75 10.87
CA ALA A 374 -25.17 7.93 11.39
C ALA A 374 -25.18 6.55 10.76
N MET A 375 -24.01 5.95 10.64
CA MET A 375 -23.81 4.58 10.17
C MET A 375 -22.88 3.83 11.11
N THR A 376 -23.32 2.68 11.61
CA THR A 376 -22.46 1.70 12.31
C THR A 376 -22.08 0.57 11.39
N VAL A 377 -20.86 0.06 11.54
CA VAL A 377 -20.35 -1.14 10.86
C VAL A 377 -19.76 -2.10 11.87
N HIS A 378 -19.93 -3.40 11.65
CA HIS A 378 -19.33 -4.45 12.47
C HIS A 378 -18.47 -5.33 11.57
N VAL A 379 -17.18 -5.43 11.90
CA VAL A 379 -16.24 -6.20 11.08
C VAL A 379 -16.53 -7.70 11.24
N LYS A 380 -16.80 -8.39 10.12
CA LYS A 380 -17.08 -9.82 10.12
C LYS A 380 -15.91 -10.59 10.74
N GLY A 381 -16.21 -11.43 11.73
CA GLY A 381 -15.19 -12.23 12.43
C GLY A 381 -14.18 -11.44 13.27
N GLY A 382 -14.27 -10.11 13.32
CA GLY A 382 -13.41 -9.23 14.13
C GLY A 382 -14.10 -8.75 15.41
N ALA A 383 -13.33 -8.10 16.28
CA ALA A 383 -13.84 -7.46 17.49
C ALA A 383 -14.13 -5.96 17.31
N LEU A 384 -13.84 -5.41 16.13
CA LEU A 384 -13.97 -3.99 15.86
C LEU A 384 -15.36 -3.62 15.33
N GLU A 385 -15.87 -2.51 15.87
CA GLU A 385 -17.07 -1.81 15.45
C GLU A 385 -16.69 -0.35 15.16
N GLY A 386 -17.29 0.21 14.11
CA GLY A 386 -17.09 1.60 13.72
C GLY A 386 -18.39 2.37 13.73
N THR A 387 -18.37 3.64 14.14
CA THR A 387 -19.49 4.57 13.95
C THR A 387 -19.04 5.82 13.22
N SER A 388 -19.76 6.18 12.16
CA SER A 388 -19.59 7.43 11.43
C SER A 388 -20.83 8.31 11.55
N PHE A 389 -20.61 9.62 11.57
CA PHE A 389 -21.67 10.62 11.61
C PHE A 389 -21.51 11.60 10.46
N LEU A 390 -22.62 11.91 9.80
CA LEU A 390 -22.70 12.78 8.63
C LEU A 390 -23.69 13.91 8.91
N THR A 391 -23.25 15.17 8.91
CA THR A 391 -24.15 16.34 9.01
C THR A 391 -24.18 17.12 7.70
N VAL A 392 -25.37 17.53 7.26
CA VAL A 392 -25.56 18.48 6.15
C VAL A 392 -26.09 19.81 6.69
N LYS A 393 -25.39 20.90 6.41
CA LYS A 393 -25.83 22.27 6.68
C LYS A 393 -26.10 23.00 5.38
N LEU A 394 -27.22 23.70 5.31
CA LEU A 394 -27.60 24.46 4.13
C LEU A 394 -27.52 25.97 4.36
N ASP A 395 -27.26 26.69 3.28
CA ASP A 395 -27.68 28.08 3.11
C ASP A 395 -28.85 28.12 2.11
N GLY A 396 -30.05 28.45 2.59
CA GLY A 396 -31.29 28.30 1.82
C GLY A 396 -31.71 26.83 1.59
N GLY A 397 -32.89 26.62 0.98
CA GLY A 397 -33.40 25.29 0.66
C GLY A 397 -33.92 24.47 1.86
N THR A 398 -34.17 23.18 1.62
CA THR A 398 -34.72 22.24 2.61
C THR A 398 -33.98 20.90 2.60
N ILE A 399 -34.02 20.20 3.74
CA ILE A 399 -33.61 18.80 3.88
C ILE A 399 -34.82 17.99 4.32
N GLU A 400 -35.04 16.84 3.68
CA GLU A 400 -36.00 15.83 4.11
C GLU A 400 -35.31 14.46 4.11
N GLU A 401 -35.49 13.66 5.16
CA GLU A 401 -34.98 12.29 5.20
C GLU A 401 -36.08 11.33 4.71
N LYS A 402 -35.76 10.50 3.72
CA LYS A 402 -36.63 9.44 3.18
C LYS A 402 -35.80 8.19 2.92
N ASP A 403 -36.31 7.05 3.36
CA ASP A 403 -35.73 5.73 3.08
C ASP A 403 -34.23 5.63 3.40
N GLY A 404 -33.78 6.30 4.47
CA GLY A 404 -32.37 6.33 4.88
C GLY A 404 -31.48 7.31 4.09
N GLN A 405 -32.07 8.15 3.24
CA GLN A 405 -31.37 9.14 2.42
C GLN A 405 -31.78 10.56 2.79
N MET A 406 -30.82 11.49 2.77
CA MET A 406 -31.09 12.92 2.88
C MET A 406 -31.36 13.53 1.51
N HIS A 407 -32.56 14.07 1.31
CA HIS A 407 -32.94 14.81 0.12
C HIS A 407 -32.82 16.31 0.36
N VAL A 408 -31.84 16.92 -0.30
CA VAL A 408 -31.63 18.37 -0.31
C VAL A 408 -32.32 18.97 -1.53
N GLN A 409 -33.10 20.02 -1.34
CA GLN A 409 -33.78 20.75 -2.42
C GLN A 409 -33.55 22.26 -2.33
N GLY A 410 -33.16 22.87 -3.45
CA GLY A 410 -33.16 24.32 -3.62
C GLY A 410 -32.20 25.10 -2.72
N ALA A 411 -31.05 24.54 -2.35
CA ALA A 411 -30.05 25.25 -1.55
C ALA A 411 -29.14 26.15 -2.41
N ASN A 412 -28.57 27.20 -1.81
CA ASN A 412 -27.49 27.99 -2.41
C ASN A 412 -26.14 27.26 -2.21
N THR A 413 -25.93 26.75 -1.00
CA THR A 413 -24.76 25.94 -0.65
C THR A 413 -25.15 24.81 0.29
N ALA A 414 -24.44 23.69 0.21
CA ALA A 414 -24.54 22.60 1.16
C ALA A 414 -23.14 22.24 1.68
N ASP A 415 -22.94 22.36 2.99
CA ASP A 415 -21.74 21.91 3.70
C ASP A 415 -22.01 20.56 4.36
N VAL A 416 -21.19 19.57 4.04
CA VAL A 416 -21.26 18.22 4.58
C VAL A 416 -20.04 17.96 5.47
N TYR A 417 -20.28 17.43 6.66
CA TYR A 417 -19.23 17.05 7.62
C TYR A 417 -19.35 15.58 7.97
N LEU A 418 -18.29 14.83 7.72
CA LEU A 418 -18.16 13.41 8.04
C LEU A 418 -17.11 13.21 9.13
N THR A 419 -17.49 12.51 10.19
CA THR A 419 -16.57 12.01 11.24
C THR A 419 -16.71 10.50 11.38
N GLY A 420 -15.64 9.83 11.79
CA GLY A 420 -15.62 8.39 12.04
C GLY A 420 -14.72 8.05 13.23
N ALA A 421 -15.07 6.97 13.93
CA ALA A 421 -14.27 6.38 14.99
C ALA A 421 -14.60 4.89 15.13
N THR A 422 -13.70 4.12 15.73
CA THR A 422 -13.93 2.72 16.10
C THR A 422 -13.80 2.52 17.61
N ASN A 423 -14.14 1.33 18.08
CA ASN A 423 -13.87 0.85 19.43
C ASN A 423 -12.41 0.37 19.64
N TYR A 424 -11.47 0.70 18.76
CA TYR A 424 -10.06 0.41 18.97
C TYR A 424 -9.51 1.27 20.12
N GLY A 425 -9.00 0.63 21.18
CA GLY A 425 -8.32 1.32 22.28
C GLY A 425 -6.81 1.37 22.04
N ASP A 426 -6.18 0.20 22.07
CA ASP A 426 -4.79 -0.02 21.68
C ASP A 426 -4.62 -1.45 21.15
N TYR A 427 -3.39 -1.88 20.86
CA TYR A 427 -3.15 -3.22 20.31
C TYR A 427 -3.53 -4.37 21.26
N LYS A 428 -3.80 -4.07 22.55
CA LYS A 428 -4.21 -5.04 23.60
C LYS A 428 -5.67 -4.90 24.01
N THR A 429 -6.33 -3.77 23.70
CA THR A 429 -7.62 -3.41 24.32
C THR A 429 -8.59 -2.77 23.34
N LEU A 430 -9.87 -2.87 23.66
CA LEU A 430 -10.96 -2.16 22.99
C LEU A 430 -11.48 -1.06 23.92
N ASP A 431 -11.94 0.05 23.34
CA ASP A 431 -12.64 1.11 24.05
C ASP A 431 -14.16 0.87 24.01
N PRO A 432 -14.80 0.42 25.11
CA PRO A 432 -16.25 0.21 25.14
C PRO A 432 -17.04 1.52 25.10
N ASP A 433 -16.44 2.67 25.42
CA ASP A 433 -17.10 3.98 25.52
C ASP A 433 -16.90 4.84 24.27
N TYR A 434 -16.28 4.29 23.22
CA TYR A 434 -15.88 5.00 22.00
C TYR A 434 -17.04 5.79 21.35
N LEU A 435 -18.26 5.26 21.39
CA LEU A 435 -19.44 5.87 20.78
C LEU A 435 -19.75 7.24 21.43
N THR A 436 -19.59 7.35 22.75
CA THR A 436 -19.79 8.61 23.48
C THR A 436 -18.78 9.67 23.02
N SER A 437 -17.52 9.27 22.90
CA SER A 437 -16.43 10.13 22.42
C SER A 437 -16.65 10.55 20.95
N ALA A 438 -17.08 9.62 20.10
CA ALA A 438 -17.38 9.86 18.70
C ALA A 438 -18.54 10.86 18.53
N GLN A 439 -19.63 10.68 19.28
CA GLN A 439 -20.76 11.60 19.30
C GLN A 439 -20.36 13.00 19.79
N ALA A 440 -19.60 13.08 20.89
CA ALA A 440 -19.14 14.35 21.43
C ALA A 440 -18.23 15.11 20.46
N HIS A 441 -17.33 14.40 19.78
CA HIS A 441 -16.49 14.96 18.71
C HIS A 441 -17.34 15.51 17.56
N HIS A 442 -18.27 14.71 17.04
CA HIS A 442 -19.14 15.14 15.94
C HIS A 442 -19.97 16.38 16.31
N GLN A 443 -20.52 16.42 17.52
CA GLN A 443 -21.27 17.59 18.01
C GLN A 443 -20.42 18.86 18.12
N LYS A 444 -19.11 18.72 18.39
CA LYS A 444 -18.17 19.85 18.36
C LYS A 444 -17.91 20.33 16.93
N ILE A 445 -17.76 19.42 15.96
CA ILE A 445 -17.56 19.74 14.55
C ILE A 445 -18.82 20.42 13.97
N LYS A 446 -20.00 19.88 14.27
CA LYS A 446 -21.29 20.44 13.86
C LYS A 446 -21.51 21.88 14.35
N LYS A 447 -20.77 22.40 15.33
CA LYS A 447 -20.87 23.81 15.77
C LYS A 447 -19.97 24.77 14.98
N LYS A 448 -19.01 24.26 14.21
CA LYS A 448 -18.09 25.09 13.42
C LYS A 448 -18.68 25.38 12.04
N SER A 449 -18.22 26.47 11.41
CA SER A 449 -18.51 26.76 10.01
C SER A 449 -17.44 26.14 9.12
N PHE A 450 -17.81 25.76 7.89
CA PHE A 450 -16.89 25.16 6.93
C PHE A 450 -15.68 26.06 6.66
N SER A 451 -15.88 27.38 6.49
CA SER A 451 -14.76 28.31 6.29
C SER A 451 -13.76 28.32 7.46
N LYS A 452 -14.22 28.13 8.72
CA LYS A 452 -13.31 28.01 9.87
C LYS A 452 -12.54 26.69 9.87
N LEU A 453 -13.21 25.60 9.50
CA LEU A 453 -12.61 24.26 9.38
C LEU A 453 -11.57 24.22 8.26
N LEU A 454 -11.92 24.73 7.08
CA LEU A 454 -11.03 24.83 5.92
C LEU A 454 -9.79 25.67 6.24
N LYS A 455 -9.96 26.84 6.86
CA LYS A 455 -8.83 27.68 7.25
C LYS A 455 -7.91 27.01 8.28
N ALA A 456 -8.47 26.19 9.17
CA ALA A 456 -7.68 25.42 10.13
C ALA A 456 -6.88 24.31 9.42
N HIS A 457 -7.52 23.60 8.50
CA HIS A 457 -6.88 22.62 7.61
C HIS A 457 -5.73 23.25 6.82
N GLU A 458 -5.99 24.29 6.02
CA GLU A 458 -4.97 24.92 5.18
C GLU A 458 -3.79 25.43 6.01
N LYS A 459 -4.06 26.02 7.18
CA LYS A 459 -3.01 26.48 8.09
C LYS A 459 -2.15 25.35 8.64
N ASP A 460 -2.74 24.18 8.91
CA ASP A 460 -2.00 23.00 9.37
C ASP A 460 -1.20 22.40 8.22
N TYR A 461 -1.89 22.09 7.12
CA TYR A 461 -1.34 21.44 5.94
C TYR A 461 -0.17 22.25 5.35
N HIS A 462 -0.34 23.57 5.18
CA HIS A 462 0.69 24.45 4.62
C HIS A 462 1.99 24.45 5.44
N LYS A 463 1.93 24.25 6.76
CA LYS A 463 3.15 24.18 7.59
C LYS A 463 4.04 22.99 7.25
N LEU A 464 3.48 21.92 6.68
CA LEU A 464 4.20 20.72 6.27
C LEU A 464 4.58 20.83 4.80
N PHE A 465 3.60 21.09 3.94
CA PHE A 465 3.81 21.03 2.49
C PHE A 465 4.80 22.09 1.99
N SER A 466 4.71 23.33 2.48
CA SER A 466 5.53 24.47 2.01
C SER A 466 7.03 24.39 2.33
N ARG A 467 7.46 23.41 3.14
CA ARG A 467 8.88 23.26 3.54
C ARG A 467 9.78 22.80 2.41
N PHE A 468 9.22 22.27 1.33
CA PHE A 468 9.96 21.71 0.22
C PHE A 468 9.32 22.12 -1.11
N SER A 469 10.16 22.48 -2.07
CA SER A 469 9.74 22.72 -3.46
C SER A 469 10.74 22.11 -4.42
N ILE A 470 10.23 21.68 -5.57
CA ILE A 470 11.01 21.08 -6.65
C ILE A 470 10.47 21.59 -7.97
N ASP A 471 11.34 22.09 -8.82
CA ASP A 471 11.05 22.52 -10.18
C ASP A 471 12.13 21.95 -11.10
N LEU A 472 11.70 21.20 -12.12
CA LEU A 472 12.55 20.53 -13.08
C LEU A 472 12.31 21.07 -14.51
N GLY A 473 11.58 22.19 -14.65
CA GLY A 473 11.09 22.70 -15.93
C GLY A 473 9.89 21.91 -16.46
N GLY A 474 9.52 22.14 -17.73
CA GLY A 474 8.44 21.40 -18.40
C GLY A 474 7.02 21.96 -18.21
N GLU A 475 6.89 23.23 -17.78
CA GLU A 475 5.62 23.85 -17.39
C GLU A 475 4.53 23.83 -18.47
N ALA A 476 4.92 23.75 -19.75
CA ALA A 476 3.99 23.66 -20.88
C ALA A 476 3.10 22.40 -20.81
N GLN A 477 3.57 21.31 -20.19
CA GLN A 477 2.84 20.04 -20.07
C GLN A 477 1.66 20.13 -19.09
N ARG A 478 1.62 21.16 -18.22
CA ARG A 478 0.54 21.36 -17.23
C ARG A 478 -0.84 21.62 -17.84
N THR A 479 -0.88 21.91 -19.15
CA THR A 479 -2.12 22.07 -19.93
C THR A 479 -2.74 20.75 -20.40
N ILE A 480 -2.08 19.62 -20.13
CA ILE A 480 -2.53 18.27 -20.47
C ILE A 480 -3.02 17.58 -19.17
N PRO A 481 -4.18 16.87 -19.19
CA PRO A 481 -4.65 16.08 -18.06
C PRO A 481 -3.61 15.07 -17.56
N THR A 482 -3.57 14.81 -16.25
CA THR A 482 -2.53 13.97 -15.62
C THR A 482 -2.49 12.55 -16.19
N ASP A 483 -3.64 11.94 -16.49
CA ASP A 483 -3.72 10.61 -17.10
C ASP A 483 -3.17 10.60 -18.54
N GLU A 484 -3.39 11.67 -19.29
CA GLU A 484 -2.81 11.84 -20.63
C GLU A 484 -1.29 12.07 -20.58
N ARG A 485 -0.80 12.84 -19.60
CA ARG A 485 0.65 13.02 -19.36
C ARG A 485 1.31 11.67 -19.09
N LEU A 486 0.73 10.88 -18.18
CA LEU A 486 1.20 9.53 -17.84
C LEU A 486 1.25 8.61 -19.06
N ARG A 487 0.18 8.58 -19.88
CA ARG A 487 0.14 7.77 -21.12
C ARG A 487 1.25 8.09 -22.13
N ARG A 488 1.80 9.29 -22.09
CA ARG A 488 2.83 9.75 -23.03
C ARG A 488 4.24 9.73 -22.45
N PHE A 489 4.40 9.48 -21.15
CA PHE A 489 5.65 9.71 -20.41
C PHE A 489 6.85 8.92 -20.95
N GLU A 490 6.65 7.68 -21.42
CA GLU A 490 7.74 6.90 -22.02
C GLU A 490 8.24 7.50 -23.34
N SER A 491 7.38 8.24 -24.05
CA SER A 491 7.62 8.76 -25.40
C SER A 491 7.88 10.27 -25.46
N ALA A 492 7.67 11.00 -24.37
CA ALA A 492 7.77 12.45 -24.31
C ALA A 492 8.49 12.91 -23.05
N GLU A 493 9.28 13.97 -23.15
CA GLU A 493 9.92 14.59 -22.00
C GLU A 493 8.91 15.39 -21.18
N ASP A 494 8.68 14.95 -19.95
CA ASP A 494 7.85 15.67 -18.97
C ASP A 494 8.53 15.73 -17.59
N PRO A 495 9.61 16.53 -17.43
CA PRO A 495 10.26 16.75 -16.14
C PRO A 495 9.30 17.24 -15.05
N ASP A 496 8.26 17.98 -15.43
CA ASP A 496 7.25 18.49 -14.51
C ASP A 496 6.42 17.35 -13.89
N LEU A 497 6.19 16.23 -14.59
CA LEU A 497 5.49 15.07 -14.02
C LEU A 497 6.35 14.38 -12.96
N ILE A 498 7.67 14.36 -13.13
CA ILE A 498 8.61 13.83 -12.12
C ILE A 498 8.56 14.71 -10.86
N ALA A 499 8.57 16.04 -11.02
CA ALA A 499 8.43 16.98 -9.92
C ALA A 499 7.08 16.80 -9.19
N LEU A 500 5.99 16.67 -9.95
CA LEU A 500 4.65 16.39 -9.42
C LEU A 500 4.61 15.07 -8.65
N TYR A 501 5.25 14.01 -9.15
CA TYR A 501 5.31 12.70 -8.48
C TYR A 501 6.02 12.76 -7.11
N VAL A 502 7.13 13.50 -7.01
CA VAL A 502 7.82 13.72 -5.72
C VAL A 502 6.90 14.43 -4.73
N GLN A 503 6.22 15.49 -5.16
CA GLN A 503 5.28 16.22 -4.32
C GLN A 503 4.05 15.39 -3.97
N PHE A 504 3.63 14.48 -4.85
CA PHE A 504 2.58 13.53 -4.56
C PHE A 504 3.00 12.52 -3.48
N GLY A 505 4.22 12.00 -3.51
CA GLY A 505 4.77 11.17 -2.42
C GLY A 505 4.75 11.91 -1.07
N ARG A 506 5.13 13.19 -1.04
CA ARG A 506 5.04 14.03 0.18
C ARG A 506 3.60 14.25 0.63
N TYR A 507 2.71 14.57 -0.31
CA TYR A 507 1.28 14.72 -0.06
C TYR A 507 0.68 13.46 0.58
N LEU A 508 0.95 12.29 -0.01
CA LEU A 508 0.42 11.02 0.47
C LEU A 508 0.87 10.73 1.90
N GLN A 509 2.10 11.10 2.26
CA GLN A 509 2.59 10.91 3.62
C GLN A 509 1.87 11.85 4.60
N ILE A 510 1.70 13.13 4.25
CA ILE A 510 0.89 14.07 5.05
C ILE A 510 -0.56 13.57 5.19
N ALA A 511 -1.12 12.96 4.15
CA ALA A 511 -2.50 12.51 4.16
C ALA A 511 -2.73 11.18 4.87
N SER A 512 -1.71 10.34 5.06
CA SER A 512 -1.84 8.97 5.61
C SER A 512 -1.12 8.71 6.93
N ALA A 513 -0.12 9.52 7.32
CA ALA A 513 0.71 9.25 8.50
C ALA A 513 1.01 10.53 9.29
N ARG A 514 0.11 10.92 10.21
CA ARG A 514 0.26 12.12 11.04
C ARG A 514 0.65 11.76 12.47
N GLU A 515 1.14 12.75 13.22
CA GLU A 515 1.41 12.56 14.65
C GLU A 515 0.11 12.19 15.39
N GLY A 516 0.14 11.10 16.16
CA GLY A 516 -1.03 10.56 16.87
C GLY A 516 -1.92 9.62 16.04
N THR A 517 -1.47 9.24 14.83
CA THR A 517 -2.10 8.22 13.98
C THR A 517 -1.16 7.01 13.85
N HIS A 518 -1.67 5.91 13.30
CA HIS A 518 -0.92 4.76 12.83
C HIS A 518 -0.06 5.12 11.62
N PRO A 519 1.01 4.35 11.36
CA PRO A 519 1.80 4.53 10.16
C PRO A 519 1.02 4.16 8.90
N ALA A 520 1.47 4.66 7.75
CA ALA A 520 0.93 4.27 6.45
C ALA A 520 1.11 2.76 6.23
N ASN A 521 0.01 2.04 6.00
CA ASN A 521 0.04 0.62 5.67
C ASN A 521 0.35 0.41 4.16
N LEU A 522 0.23 -0.81 3.64
CA LEU A 522 0.47 -1.13 2.22
C LEU A 522 -0.34 -0.29 1.22
N GLN A 523 -1.45 0.32 1.64
CA GLN A 523 -2.30 1.20 0.82
C GLN A 523 -2.42 2.61 1.44
N GLY A 524 -1.52 2.94 2.38
CA GLY A 524 -1.53 4.17 3.16
C GLY A 524 -2.68 4.20 4.15
N LEU A 525 -3.82 4.68 3.66
CA LEU A 525 -5.09 4.85 4.38
C LEU A 525 -6.31 4.48 3.52
N TRP A 526 -6.11 4.18 2.24
CA TRP A 526 -7.19 4.09 1.25
C TRP A 526 -7.38 2.65 0.80
N ASN A 527 -8.50 2.05 1.19
CA ASN A 527 -8.84 0.67 0.85
C ASN A 527 -10.36 0.56 0.66
N PRO A 528 -10.86 0.19 -0.54
CA PRO A 528 -12.27 -0.09 -0.79
C PRO A 528 -12.65 -1.56 -0.53
N TRP A 529 -11.69 -2.46 -0.25
CA TRP A 529 -11.92 -3.91 -0.25
C TRP A 529 -12.04 -4.55 1.14
N LEU A 530 -13.00 -5.44 1.35
CA LEU A 530 -13.06 -6.27 2.57
C LEU A 530 -11.95 -7.33 2.60
N GLU A 531 -11.50 -7.80 1.43
CA GLU A 531 -10.38 -8.72 1.26
C GLU A 531 -9.25 -8.06 0.46
N PRO A 532 -8.57 -7.04 1.01
CA PRO A 532 -7.53 -6.33 0.30
C PRO A 532 -6.30 -7.20 0.07
N SER A 533 -5.55 -6.90 -1.00
CA SER A 533 -4.32 -7.64 -1.32
C SER A 533 -3.33 -7.58 -0.16
N TRP A 534 -2.84 -8.75 0.24
CA TRP A 534 -1.99 -8.95 1.41
C TRP A 534 -2.56 -8.40 2.73
N GLY A 535 -3.88 -8.23 2.82
CA GLY A 535 -4.56 -7.67 3.99
C GLY A 535 -4.36 -6.16 4.16
N SER A 536 -3.73 -5.47 3.19
CA SER A 536 -3.30 -4.07 3.31
C SER A 536 -2.60 -3.80 4.67
N LYS A 537 -1.76 -4.75 5.08
CA LYS A 537 -1.14 -4.78 6.41
C LYS A 537 0.16 -4.00 6.48
N TYR A 538 1.00 -4.32 7.45
CA TYR A 538 2.36 -3.79 7.57
C TYR A 538 3.36 -4.88 7.22
N THR A 539 3.90 -4.85 6.00
CA THR A 539 4.96 -5.76 5.55
C THR A 539 6.32 -5.14 5.79
N THR A 540 7.15 -5.77 6.61
CA THR A 540 8.36 -5.19 7.22
C THR A 540 9.65 -5.79 6.68
N ASN A 541 9.60 -6.41 5.50
CA ASN A 541 10.77 -6.90 4.78
C ASN A 541 11.11 -6.04 3.56
N ILE A 542 10.47 -4.86 3.42
CA ILE A 542 10.76 -3.79 2.45
C ILE A 542 9.69 -2.69 2.50
N ASN A 543 8.40 -3.05 2.52
CA ASN A 543 7.32 -2.13 2.17
C ASN A 543 7.09 -1.03 3.22
N LEU A 544 6.96 -1.40 4.49
CA LEU A 544 6.77 -0.43 5.58
C LEU A 544 7.99 0.48 5.70
N GLU A 545 9.19 -0.06 5.52
CA GLU A 545 10.42 0.73 5.54
C GLU A 545 10.43 1.72 4.37
N MET A 546 10.07 1.27 3.16
CA MET A 546 9.97 2.09 1.96
C MET A 546 9.00 3.25 2.11
N ASN A 547 7.87 3.04 2.82
CA ASN A 547 6.91 4.10 3.13
C ASN A 547 7.55 5.31 3.84
N TYR A 548 8.69 5.13 4.50
CA TYR A 548 9.34 6.15 5.30
C TYR A 548 10.73 6.60 4.80
N TRP A 549 11.26 6.06 3.70
CA TRP A 549 12.59 6.44 3.18
C TRP A 549 12.71 7.94 2.86
N ALA A 550 11.67 8.53 2.27
CA ALA A 550 11.68 9.92 1.87
C ALA A 550 11.44 10.91 3.04
N THR A 551 10.90 10.45 4.17
CA THR A 551 10.33 11.29 5.25
C THR A 551 11.28 12.37 5.75
N GLU A 552 12.50 11.98 6.07
CA GLU A 552 13.49 12.92 6.60
C GLU A 552 13.98 13.85 5.49
N MET A 553 14.44 13.26 4.37
CA MET A 553 15.05 13.99 3.26
C MET A 553 14.10 15.01 2.63
N LEU A 554 12.81 14.69 2.51
CA LEU A 554 11.76 15.55 1.95
C LEU A 554 11.07 16.42 3.01
N ASN A 555 11.71 16.59 4.16
CA ASN A 555 11.39 17.58 5.19
C ASN A 555 10.02 17.40 5.87
N LEU A 556 9.71 16.15 6.23
CA LEU A 556 8.48 15.73 6.92
C LEU A 556 8.78 14.94 8.22
N SER A 557 9.89 15.25 8.89
CA SER A 557 10.42 14.49 10.04
C SER A 557 9.40 14.15 11.13
N GLU A 558 8.42 15.01 11.44
CA GLU A 558 7.41 14.73 12.46
C GLU A 558 6.42 13.61 12.09
N LEU A 559 6.26 13.33 10.79
CA LEU A 559 5.34 12.28 10.32
C LEU A 559 5.87 10.88 10.62
N HIS A 560 7.19 10.75 10.80
CA HIS A 560 7.87 9.52 11.17
C HIS A 560 7.47 9.02 12.58
N ASN A 561 6.93 9.89 13.43
CA ASN A 561 6.50 9.54 14.78
C ASN A 561 5.41 8.46 14.82
N SER A 562 4.57 8.38 13.79
CA SER A 562 3.58 7.31 13.61
C SER A 562 4.23 5.92 13.58
N LEU A 563 5.30 5.76 12.80
CA LEU A 563 6.11 4.53 12.77
C LEU A 563 6.80 4.29 14.11
N PHE A 564 7.34 5.33 14.74
CA PHE A 564 8.07 5.16 16.00
C PHE A 564 7.19 4.68 17.13
N GLN A 565 5.92 5.12 17.18
CA GLN A 565 4.96 4.60 18.13
C GLN A 565 4.70 3.10 17.91
N MET A 566 4.52 2.69 16.66
CA MET A 566 4.41 1.27 16.30
C MET A 566 5.67 0.49 16.72
N ILE A 567 6.88 1.02 16.51
CA ILE A 567 8.14 0.35 16.92
C ILE A 567 8.17 0.14 18.45
N ARG A 568 7.69 1.09 19.26
CA ARG A 568 7.59 0.88 20.72
C ARG A 568 6.69 -0.31 21.04
N GLU A 569 5.50 -0.35 20.45
CA GLU A 569 4.52 -1.41 20.69
C GLU A 569 5.00 -2.78 20.19
N LEU A 570 5.67 -2.82 19.03
CA LEU A 570 6.31 -4.02 18.49
C LEU A 570 7.46 -4.49 19.37
N SER A 571 8.20 -3.57 20.00
CA SER A 571 9.26 -3.96 20.93
C SER A 571 8.70 -4.66 22.16
N GLU A 572 7.58 -4.17 22.71
CA GLU A 572 6.89 -4.85 23.82
C GLU A 572 6.32 -6.21 23.39
N ALA A 573 5.60 -6.27 22.27
CA ALA A 573 5.00 -7.51 21.78
C ALA A 573 6.05 -8.54 21.36
N GLY A 574 7.18 -8.09 20.81
CA GLY A 574 8.28 -8.91 20.30
C GLY A 574 9.15 -9.54 21.38
N GLU A 575 9.10 -9.07 22.64
CA GLU A 575 9.80 -9.71 23.76
C GLU A 575 9.30 -11.14 24.00
N GLU A 576 7.98 -11.34 23.95
CA GLU A 576 7.39 -12.66 24.07
C GLU A 576 7.82 -13.57 22.91
N THR A 577 7.89 -13.03 21.70
CA THR A 577 8.33 -13.77 20.51
C THR A 577 9.80 -14.17 20.60
N ALA A 578 10.67 -13.27 21.03
CA ALA A 578 12.09 -13.56 21.25
C ALA A 578 12.27 -14.71 22.26
N ARG A 579 11.48 -14.69 23.35
CA ARG A 579 11.50 -15.74 24.37
C ARG A 579 10.94 -17.07 23.87
N GLN A 580 9.79 -17.06 23.19
CA GLN A 580 9.08 -18.30 22.83
C GLN A 580 9.68 -19.04 21.65
N TYR A 581 10.31 -18.33 20.70
CA TYR A 581 10.88 -18.92 19.49
C TYR A 581 12.40 -19.09 19.56
N TYR A 582 13.09 -18.20 20.28
CA TYR A 582 14.54 -18.17 20.25
C TYR A 582 15.19 -18.36 21.62
N ASN A 583 14.39 -18.44 22.70
CA ASN A 583 14.88 -18.44 24.08
C ASN A 583 15.90 -17.32 24.34
N ALA A 584 15.68 -16.16 23.70
CA ALA A 584 16.59 -15.04 23.65
C ALA A 584 16.04 -13.85 24.44
N ARG A 585 16.94 -12.97 24.90
CA ARG A 585 16.55 -11.66 25.42
C ARG A 585 16.19 -10.70 24.28
N GLY A 586 15.68 -9.53 24.65
CA GLY A 586 15.36 -8.50 23.66
C GLY A 586 14.02 -8.77 22.99
N TRP A 587 13.85 -8.27 21.77
CA TRP A 587 12.62 -8.39 21.01
C TRP A 587 12.91 -8.67 19.53
N VAL A 588 11.95 -9.30 18.86
CA VAL A 588 12.03 -9.64 17.44
C VAL A 588 10.70 -9.39 16.74
N LEU A 589 10.78 -9.02 15.46
CA LEU A 589 9.67 -8.93 14.53
C LEU A 589 10.10 -9.61 13.22
N HIS A 590 9.19 -10.40 12.66
CA HIS A 590 9.41 -11.10 11.39
C HIS A 590 9.01 -10.23 10.18
N HIS A 591 8.51 -10.82 9.08
CA HIS A 591 8.26 -10.07 7.84
C HIS A 591 6.94 -9.30 7.78
N ASN A 592 6.05 -9.47 8.76
CA ASN A 592 4.75 -8.83 8.76
C ASN A 592 4.24 -8.53 10.18
N THR A 593 3.44 -7.47 10.30
CA THR A 593 2.60 -7.17 11.46
C THR A 593 1.25 -6.58 11.06
N ASP A 594 0.38 -6.34 12.03
CA ASP A 594 -0.98 -5.79 11.87
C ASP A 594 -1.28 -4.76 12.97
N VAL A 595 -2.52 -4.26 13.01
CA VAL A 595 -2.96 -3.30 14.04
C VAL A 595 -2.80 -3.83 15.47
N TRP A 596 -2.87 -5.16 15.65
CA TRP A 596 -2.75 -5.85 16.94
C TRP A 596 -1.32 -6.27 17.29
N ARG A 597 -0.33 -5.84 16.48
CA ARG A 597 1.11 -6.02 16.73
C ARG A 597 1.55 -7.48 16.82
N GLY A 598 1.00 -8.34 15.96
CA GLY A 598 1.53 -9.70 15.81
C GLY A 598 2.98 -9.69 15.31
N THR A 599 3.91 -10.30 16.06
CA THR A 599 5.36 -10.31 15.75
C THR A 599 5.93 -11.69 15.41
N ALA A 600 5.17 -12.76 15.61
CA ALA A 600 5.55 -14.14 15.27
C ALA A 600 5.65 -14.35 13.73
N PRO A 601 6.41 -15.36 13.25
CA PRO A 601 6.47 -15.67 11.82
C PRO A 601 5.12 -16.18 11.31
N ILE A 602 4.71 -15.81 10.10
CA ILE A 602 3.38 -16.13 9.54
C ILE A 602 3.44 -16.62 8.08
N ASN A 603 2.29 -16.93 7.49
CA ASN A 603 2.11 -17.44 6.11
C ASN A 603 2.69 -18.83 5.89
N ASN A 604 4.01 -18.94 5.68
CA ASN A 604 4.71 -20.18 5.36
C ASN A 604 6.13 -20.13 5.91
N SER A 605 6.70 -21.28 6.29
CA SER A 605 8.06 -21.36 6.82
C SER A 605 9.11 -20.88 5.82
N ASN A 606 8.93 -21.11 4.51
CA ASN A 606 9.91 -20.78 3.47
C ASN A 606 10.19 -19.28 3.25
N HIS A 607 9.34 -18.39 3.75
CA HIS A 607 9.56 -16.92 3.67
C HIS A 607 9.15 -16.16 4.94
N GLY A 608 8.27 -16.73 5.77
CA GLY A 608 7.78 -16.07 6.99
C GLY A 608 8.76 -16.05 8.15
N ILE A 609 9.76 -16.93 8.13
CA ILE A 609 10.84 -16.97 9.13
C ILE A 609 11.96 -16.05 8.66
N TRP A 610 11.80 -14.76 8.94
CA TRP A 610 12.78 -13.72 8.63
C TRP A 610 12.91 -12.76 9.84
N PRO A 611 13.83 -12.99 10.79
CA PRO A 611 13.81 -12.36 12.11
C PRO A 611 14.43 -10.95 12.17
N THR A 612 14.67 -10.29 11.04
CA THR A 612 15.38 -9.00 10.98
C THR A 612 14.50 -7.78 10.76
N GLY A 613 13.16 -7.94 10.71
CA GLY A 613 12.23 -6.82 10.53
C GLY A 613 12.35 -5.77 11.61
N GLY A 614 12.39 -6.20 12.88
CA GLY A 614 12.59 -5.28 14.00
C GLY A 614 13.93 -4.55 13.96
N ALA A 615 14.99 -5.21 13.50
CA ALA A 615 16.32 -4.61 13.36
C ALA A 615 16.38 -3.56 12.24
N TRP A 616 15.70 -3.82 11.12
CA TRP A 616 15.58 -2.81 10.06
C TRP A 616 14.76 -1.61 10.54
N LEU A 617 13.60 -1.82 11.16
CA LEU A 617 12.81 -0.70 11.70
C LEU A 617 13.60 0.17 12.71
N VAL A 618 14.51 -0.42 13.50
CA VAL A 618 15.38 0.34 14.40
C VAL A 618 16.29 1.33 13.66
N THR A 619 16.69 1.07 12.40
CA THR A 619 17.52 2.02 11.66
C THR A 619 16.80 3.34 11.38
N HIS A 620 15.46 3.33 11.31
CA HIS A 620 14.65 4.55 11.17
C HIS A 620 14.76 5.48 12.39
N LEU A 621 14.83 4.91 13.61
CA LEU A 621 15.05 5.68 14.83
C LEU A 621 16.41 6.38 14.82
N TRP A 622 17.42 5.69 14.30
CA TRP A 622 18.76 6.24 14.17
C TRP A 622 18.83 7.30 13.08
N ASP A 623 18.24 7.06 11.91
CA ASP A 623 18.20 8.05 10.84
C ASP A 623 17.48 9.32 11.30
N HIS A 624 16.37 9.19 12.05
CA HIS A 624 15.72 10.36 12.65
C HIS A 624 16.68 11.18 13.51
N TYR A 625 17.53 10.54 14.32
CA TYR A 625 18.60 11.24 15.02
C TYR A 625 19.64 11.84 14.05
N LEU A 626 20.07 11.14 13.02
CA LEU A 626 21.08 11.65 12.08
C LEU A 626 20.58 12.92 11.35
N PHE A 627 19.31 12.99 10.98
CA PHE A 627 18.70 14.13 10.29
C PHE A 627 18.29 15.29 11.22
N ASN A 628 18.22 15.07 12.55
CA ASN A 628 17.75 16.09 13.49
C ASN A 628 18.79 16.48 14.56
N GLN A 629 19.77 15.62 14.83
CA GLN A 629 20.89 15.80 15.77
C GLN A 629 20.45 16.18 17.21
N ASP A 630 19.26 15.75 17.65
CA ASP A 630 18.79 15.90 19.02
C ASP A 630 19.02 14.60 19.82
N PRO A 631 19.95 14.58 20.80
CA PRO A 631 20.19 13.40 21.63
C PRO A 631 18.97 12.87 22.39
N LYS A 632 17.93 13.70 22.60
CA LYS A 632 16.68 13.27 23.23
C LYS A 632 15.95 12.20 22.41
N ILE A 633 16.13 12.19 21.09
CA ILE A 633 15.60 11.14 20.22
C ILE A 633 16.17 9.80 20.67
N ILE A 634 17.50 9.67 20.70
CA ILE A 634 18.15 8.42 21.11
C ILE A 634 17.82 8.08 22.56
N ALA A 635 17.77 9.05 23.46
CA ALA A 635 17.36 8.81 24.84
C ALA A 635 15.96 8.17 24.94
N ALA A 636 15.01 8.59 24.09
CA ALA A 636 13.64 8.10 24.08
C ALA A 636 13.48 6.67 23.51
N TYR A 637 14.47 6.17 22.75
CA TYR A 637 14.41 4.85 22.11
C TYR A 637 15.60 3.94 22.45
N TYR A 638 16.48 4.37 23.35
CA TYR A 638 17.72 3.65 23.66
C TYR A 638 17.47 2.20 24.06
N ASP A 639 16.50 1.95 24.94
CA ASP A 639 16.21 0.61 25.44
C ASP A 639 15.59 -0.29 24.36
N ILE A 640 14.91 0.28 23.37
CA ILE A 640 14.38 -0.45 22.20
C ILE A 640 15.54 -0.88 21.28
N ILE A 641 16.47 0.03 20.99
CA ILE A 641 17.70 -0.25 20.22
C ILE A 641 18.52 -1.35 20.91
N LYS A 642 18.70 -1.21 22.22
CA LYS A 642 19.37 -2.21 23.06
C LYS A 642 18.66 -3.56 23.03
N GLY A 643 17.33 -3.58 23.10
CA GLY A 643 16.52 -4.79 23.05
C GLY A 643 16.75 -5.57 21.75
N ALA A 644 16.66 -4.93 20.59
CA ALA A 644 16.94 -5.58 19.31
C ALA A 644 18.39 -6.08 19.23
N THR A 645 19.34 -5.33 19.80
CA THR A 645 20.75 -5.73 19.85
C THR A 645 20.98 -6.97 20.72
N LEU A 646 20.32 -7.04 21.88
CA LEU A 646 20.39 -8.20 22.77
C LEU A 646 19.85 -9.47 22.11
N PHE A 647 18.78 -9.35 21.32
CA PHE A 647 18.25 -10.46 20.55
C PHE A 647 19.33 -11.06 19.64
N PHE A 648 19.95 -10.27 18.77
CA PHE A 648 20.99 -10.76 17.86
C PHE A 648 22.28 -11.19 18.55
N LYS A 649 22.61 -10.58 19.70
CA LYS A 649 23.70 -11.09 20.53
C LYS A 649 23.46 -12.52 21.01
N ASP A 650 22.21 -12.88 21.30
CA ASP A 650 21.84 -14.20 21.82
C ASP A 650 21.57 -15.22 20.70
N VAL A 651 21.08 -14.80 19.52
CA VAL A 651 20.68 -15.74 18.46
C VAL A 651 21.73 -16.03 17.39
N LEU A 652 22.74 -15.16 17.22
CA LEU A 652 23.84 -15.43 16.30
C LEU A 652 24.64 -16.66 16.76
N VAL A 653 24.88 -17.59 15.84
CA VAL A 653 25.65 -18.81 16.10
C VAL A 653 26.91 -18.83 15.26
N LYS A 654 27.96 -19.50 15.74
CA LYS A 654 29.18 -19.68 14.96
C LYS A 654 28.98 -20.79 13.93
N ASP A 655 29.18 -20.46 12.66
CA ASP A 655 29.21 -21.42 11.58
C ASP A 655 30.50 -22.26 11.65
N GLU A 656 30.38 -23.59 11.60
CA GLU A 656 31.53 -24.49 11.78
C GLU A 656 32.49 -24.47 10.58
N LYS A 657 31.98 -24.20 9.36
CA LYS A 657 32.77 -24.24 8.12
C LYS A 657 33.61 -22.98 7.94
N THR A 658 33.00 -21.82 8.16
CA THR A 658 33.61 -20.50 7.91
C THR A 658 34.19 -19.88 9.19
N GLY A 659 33.67 -20.27 10.36
CA GLY A 659 33.99 -19.66 11.64
C GLY A 659 33.30 -18.32 11.91
N TRP A 660 32.46 -17.83 10.99
CA TRP A 660 31.71 -16.58 11.14
C TRP A 660 30.50 -16.74 12.06
N LEU A 661 30.03 -15.61 12.61
CA LEU A 661 28.74 -15.53 13.27
C LEU A 661 27.64 -15.34 12.21
N VAL A 662 26.61 -16.18 12.25
CA VAL A 662 25.52 -16.22 11.27
C VAL A 662 24.15 -16.26 11.93
N SER A 663 23.14 -15.67 11.28
CA SER A 663 21.73 -15.84 11.61
C SER A 663 21.18 -17.15 11.03
N THR A 664 20.39 -17.88 11.81
CA THR A 664 19.68 -19.08 11.34
C THR A 664 18.63 -19.54 12.36
N PRO A 665 17.45 -20.01 11.92
CA PRO A 665 16.94 -20.01 10.55
C PRO A 665 16.54 -18.60 10.08
N SER A 666 16.61 -18.33 8.78
CA SER A 666 16.12 -17.10 8.14
C SER A 666 15.76 -17.36 6.67
N ASN A 667 15.54 -16.32 5.87
CA ASN A 667 15.49 -16.40 4.41
C ASN A 667 16.04 -15.12 3.76
N SER A 668 16.34 -15.14 2.46
CA SER A 668 16.48 -13.91 1.67
C SER A 668 15.10 -13.57 1.13
N PRO A 669 14.37 -12.55 1.65
CA PRO A 669 12.98 -12.31 1.24
C PRO A 669 12.87 -12.16 -0.27
N GLU A 670 12.01 -12.89 -0.99
CA GLU A 670 11.28 -14.12 -0.63
C GLU A 670 11.73 -15.28 -1.55
N ASN A 671 13.05 -15.45 -1.65
CA ASN A 671 13.73 -16.31 -2.60
C ASN A 671 14.59 -17.38 -1.89
N GLY A 672 14.59 -18.61 -2.41
CA GLY A 672 15.49 -19.68 -1.96
C GLY A 672 15.10 -20.45 -0.68
N GLY A 673 13.95 -20.14 -0.05
CA GLY A 673 13.42 -20.88 1.10
C GLY A 673 14.10 -20.55 2.43
N VAL A 674 13.91 -21.42 3.44
CA VAL A 674 14.60 -21.25 4.74
C VAL A 674 16.08 -21.57 4.58
N VAL A 675 16.95 -20.63 4.93
CA VAL A 675 18.41 -20.75 4.78
C VAL A 675 19.14 -20.36 6.06
N LYS A 676 20.45 -20.65 6.07
CA LYS A 676 21.41 -20.18 7.05
C LYS A 676 22.17 -18.99 6.47
N GLY A 677 22.23 -17.90 7.23
CA GLY A 677 23.08 -16.74 6.95
C GLY A 677 22.86 -16.02 5.61
N PRO A 678 21.63 -15.65 5.21
CA PRO A 678 21.44 -14.83 4.02
C PRO A 678 22.14 -13.47 4.17
N THR A 679 22.71 -12.94 3.09
CA THR A 679 23.52 -11.70 3.12
C THR A 679 22.77 -10.50 3.70
N MET A 680 21.47 -10.39 3.40
CA MET A 680 20.61 -9.30 3.92
C MET A 680 20.62 -9.24 5.46
N ASP A 681 20.48 -10.39 6.13
CA ASP A 681 20.45 -10.44 7.59
C ASP A 681 21.72 -9.85 8.17
N HIS A 682 22.88 -10.27 7.66
CA HIS A 682 24.16 -9.86 8.19
C HIS A 682 24.41 -8.37 7.98
N GLN A 683 23.99 -7.80 6.85
CA GLN A 683 24.06 -6.36 6.61
C GLN A 683 23.21 -5.58 7.63
N ILE A 684 21.97 -6.00 7.87
CA ILE A 684 21.06 -5.37 8.84
C ILE A 684 21.61 -5.49 10.26
N ILE A 685 22.12 -6.66 10.65
CA ILE A 685 22.65 -6.91 11.99
C ILE A 685 23.91 -6.08 12.24
N ARG A 686 24.82 -5.97 11.26
CA ARG A 686 26.00 -5.07 11.36
C ARG A 686 25.56 -3.62 11.55
N ALA A 687 24.56 -3.17 10.79
CA ALA A 687 24.01 -1.82 10.96
C ALA A 687 23.42 -1.61 12.36
N LEU A 688 22.59 -2.53 12.86
CA LEU A 688 22.03 -2.48 14.21
C LEU A 688 23.11 -2.41 15.30
N PHE A 689 24.15 -3.23 15.20
CA PHE A 689 25.26 -3.24 16.15
C PHE A 689 26.05 -1.93 16.13
N GLY A 690 26.21 -1.32 14.94
CA GLY A 690 26.75 0.04 14.78
C GLY A 690 25.87 1.09 15.45
N VAL A 691 24.55 1.07 15.19
CA VAL A 691 23.57 1.98 15.80
C VAL A 691 23.59 1.89 17.31
N PHE A 692 23.59 0.69 17.88
CA PHE A 692 23.69 0.50 19.33
C PHE A 692 25.01 1.03 19.89
N THR A 693 26.12 0.77 19.21
CA THR A 693 27.45 1.23 19.66
C THR A 693 27.50 2.76 19.76
N GLU A 694 27.02 3.46 18.74
CA GLU A 694 26.99 4.93 18.74
C GLU A 694 25.95 5.48 19.73
N SER A 695 24.78 4.85 19.84
CA SER A 695 23.75 5.21 20.82
C SER A 695 24.26 5.06 22.26
N ALA A 696 24.97 3.97 22.56
CA ALA A 696 25.55 3.70 23.88
C ALA A 696 26.63 4.71 24.25
N LYS A 697 27.48 5.10 23.29
CA LYS A 697 28.45 6.20 23.47
C LYS A 697 27.75 7.53 23.73
N LEU A 698 26.73 7.86 22.93
CA LEU A 698 25.99 9.12 23.06
C LEU A 698 25.29 9.24 24.42
N MET A 699 24.74 8.13 24.93
CA MET A 699 24.05 8.07 26.23
C MET A 699 24.98 7.84 27.42
N GLY A 700 26.24 7.44 27.21
CA GLY A 700 27.16 7.04 28.28
C GLY A 700 26.69 5.80 29.05
N ARG A 701 25.99 4.86 28.39
CA ARG A 701 25.36 3.67 29.00
C ARG A 701 25.93 2.36 28.43
N ASP A 702 25.81 1.27 29.21
CA ASP A 702 26.07 -0.11 28.78
C ASP A 702 27.45 -0.39 28.13
N ALA A 703 28.52 0.20 28.68
CA ALA A 703 29.89 0.04 28.16
C ALA A 703 30.31 -1.44 27.95
N ALA A 704 30.04 -2.33 28.91
CA ALA A 704 30.41 -3.75 28.78
C ALA A 704 29.64 -4.47 27.65
N LEU A 705 28.37 -4.13 27.43
CA LEU A 705 27.61 -4.66 26.31
C LEU A 705 28.16 -4.11 24.99
N ARG A 706 28.42 -2.80 24.91
CA ARG A 706 29.05 -2.16 23.76
C ARG A 706 30.37 -2.82 23.38
N ASP A 707 31.27 -3.03 24.34
CA ASP A 707 32.59 -3.63 24.09
C ASP A 707 32.45 -5.08 23.56
N SER A 708 31.47 -5.83 24.09
CA SER A 708 31.14 -7.17 23.57
C SER A 708 30.57 -7.13 22.15
N ILE A 709 29.69 -6.18 21.84
CA ILE A 709 29.12 -6.02 20.49
C ILE A 709 30.22 -5.62 19.49
N GLN A 710 31.11 -4.70 19.87
CA GLN A 710 32.25 -4.30 19.05
C GLN A 710 33.20 -5.48 18.77
N THR A 711 33.33 -6.43 19.71
CA THR A 711 34.11 -7.66 19.51
C THR A 711 33.43 -8.63 18.55
N MET A 712 32.10 -8.73 18.59
CA MET A 712 31.30 -9.61 17.71
C MET A 712 31.17 -9.07 16.29
N LEU A 713 31.10 -7.74 16.11
CA LEU A 713 30.85 -7.09 14.83
C LEU A 713 31.74 -7.60 13.66
N PRO A 714 33.07 -7.67 13.79
CA PRO A 714 33.93 -8.17 12.70
C PRO A 714 33.88 -9.70 12.50
N GLN A 715 33.17 -10.43 13.37
CA GLN A 715 33.01 -11.89 13.26
C GLN A 715 31.75 -12.27 12.48
N ILE A 716 30.80 -11.33 12.28
CA ILE A 716 29.62 -11.56 11.46
C ILE A 716 30.05 -11.80 10.02
N ALA A 717 29.43 -12.77 9.34
CA ALA A 717 29.81 -13.12 7.96
C ALA A 717 29.80 -11.88 7.04
N PRO A 718 30.90 -11.64 6.29
CA PRO A 718 31.05 -10.44 5.47
C PRO A 718 30.26 -10.55 4.16
N ASN A 719 30.13 -9.42 3.47
CA ASN A 719 29.71 -9.41 2.06
C ASN A 719 30.74 -10.17 1.21
N GLN A 720 30.29 -11.00 0.27
CA GLN A 720 31.14 -11.81 -0.61
C GLN A 720 30.86 -11.52 -2.09
N ILE A 721 31.89 -11.60 -2.91
CA ILE A 721 31.80 -11.51 -4.38
C ILE A 721 31.88 -12.92 -4.94
N GLY A 722 30.86 -13.31 -5.70
CA GLY A 722 30.75 -14.65 -6.28
C GLY A 722 31.42 -14.82 -7.64
N ARG A 723 31.32 -16.03 -8.19
CA ARG A 723 31.98 -16.45 -9.43
C ARG A 723 31.61 -15.66 -10.67
N TYR A 724 30.46 -14.98 -10.67
CA TYR A 724 30.03 -14.14 -11.78
C TYR A 724 30.33 -12.66 -11.54
N GLY A 725 31.11 -12.34 -10.50
CA GLY A 725 31.39 -10.97 -10.07
C GLY A 725 30.20 -10.28 -9.38
N GLN A 726 29.16 -11.03 -9.03
CA GLN A 726 27.96 -10.54 -8.34
C GLN A 726 28.18 -10.48 -6.83
N LEU A 727 27.44 -9.61 -6.13
CA LEU A 727 27.32 -9.72 -4.68
C LEU A 727 26.48 -10.97 -4.36
N GLN A 728 27.01 -11.88 -3.54
CA GLN A 728 26.30 -13.13 -3.22
C GLN A 728 25.07 -12.87 -2.36
N GLU A 729 23.94 -13.48 -2.73
CA GLU A 729 22.71 -13.45 -1.94
C GLU A 729 22.74 -14.39 -0.73
N TRP A 730 23.48 -15.50 -0.85
CA TRP A 730 23.66 -16.53 0.17
C TRP A 730 25.14 -16.67 0.56
N MET A 731 25.44 -17.41 1.64
CA MET A 731 26.84 -17.68 2.03
C MET A 731 27.58 -18.52 0.99
N GLU A 732 26.88 -19.49 0.41
CA GLU A 732 27.37 -20.28 -0.71
C GLU A 732 27.19 -19.51 -2.02
N ASP A 733 28.16 -19.64 -2.93
CA ASP A 733 28.15 -19.00 -4.24
C ASP A 733 27.17 -19.68 -5.21
N ILE A 734 25.87 -19.62 -4.93
CA ILE A 734 24.81 -20.34 -5.67
C ILE A 734 23.86 -19.41 -6.43
N ASP A 735 24.19 -18.12 -6.54
CA ASP A 735 23.40 -17.17 -7.33
C ASP A 735 23.21 -17.64 -8.77
N ASP A 736 21.96 -17.53 -9.23
CA ASP A 736 21.57 -17.81 -10.60
C ASP A 736 21.52 -16.50 -11.42
N PRO A 737 22.37 -16.33 -12.44
CA PRO A 737 22.39 -15.13 -13.29
C PRO A 737 21.08 -14.89 -14.06
N ASP A 738 20.28 -15.94 -14.26
CA ASP A 738 19.01 -15.88 -14.97
C ASP A 738 17.82 -15.59 -14.03
N ASN A 739 18.05 -15.55 -12.71
CA ASN A 739 17.03 -15.22 -11.74
C ASN A 739 16.63 -13.74 -11.78
N LYS A 740 15.40 -13.46 -12.25
CA LYS A 740 14.78 -12.12 -12.33
C LYS A 740 13.83 -11.82 -11.17
N HIS A 741 14.07 -12.38 -9.99
CA HIS A 741 13.21 -12.19 -8.83
C HIS A 741 13.05 -10.70 -8.46
N ARG A 742 11.83 -10.29 -8.10
CA ARG A 742 11.49 -8.89 -7.78
C ARG A 742 12.25 -8.30 -6.59
N HIS A 743 12.67 -9.14 -5.63
CA HIS A 743 13.50 -8.71 -4.52
C HIS A 743 14.99 -8.74 -4.88
N VAL A 744 15.71 -7.76 -4.35
CA VAL A 744 17.17 -7.65 -4.42
C VAL A 744 17.74 -7.46 -3.00
N SER A 745 17.24 -8.29 -2.08
CA SER A 745 17.40 -8.18 -0.62
C SER A 745 18.85 -8.09 -0.14
N HIS A 746 19.77 -8.80 -0.81
CA HIS A 746 21.20 -8.76 -0.50
C HIS A 746 21.89 -7.44 -0.85
N LEU A 747 21.20 -6.53 -1.54
CA LEU A 747 21.67 -5.16 -1.78
C LEU A 747 21.17 -4.16 -0.73
N TRP A 748 20.54 -4.61 0.37
CA TRP A 748 20.14 -3.73 1.46
C TRP A 748 21.29 -2.83 1.94
N GLY A 749 22.51 -3.35 1.99
CA GLY A 749 23.73 -2.63 2.36
C GLY A 749 24.10 -1.47 1.43
N LEU A 750 23.59 -1.44 0.19
CA LEU A 750 23.69 -0.32 -0.75
C LEU A 750 22.57 0.70 -0.51
N HIS A 751 21.33 0.24 -0.35
CA HIS A 751 20.18 1.06 0.03
C HIS A 751 19.08 0.22 0.70
N PRO A 752 18.52 0.65 1.85
CA PRO A 752 18.77 1.91 2.54
C PRO A 752 20.02 1.94 3.43
N GLY A 753 20.77 0.83 3.51
CA GLY A 753 22.07 0.76 4.17
C GLY A 753 23.12 1.70 3.56
N HIS A 754 24.33 1.63 4.08
CA HIS A 754 25.46 2.47 3.64
C HIS A 754 26.81 1.74 3.65
N GLU A 755 26.82 0.42 3.88
CA GLU A 755 28.05 -0.39 3.90
C GLU A 755 28.64 -0.57 2.50
N ILE A 756 27.78 -0.57 1.47
CA ILE A 756 28.19 -0.64 0.06
C ILE A 756 28.11 0.76 -0.52
N ASN A 757 29.26 1.40 -0.75
CA ASN A 757 29.33 2.76 -1.27
C ASN A 757 30.63 3.03 -2.04
N THR A 758 30.64 4.09 -2.85
CA THR A 758 31.77 4.42 -3.74
C THR A 758 33.03 4.87 -3.03
N ASP A 759 32.91 5.31 -1.77
CA ASP A 759 33.99 5.91 -1.00
C ASP A 759 34.77 4.85 -0.21
N ASP A 760 34.06 3.89 0.39
CA ASP A 760 34.63 2.92 1.34
C ASP A 760 34.77 1.50 0.77
N THR A 761 33.90 1.09 -0.17
CA THR A 761 33.80 -0.30 -0.67
C THR A 761 33.57 -0.39 -2.19
N PRO A 762 34.47 0.21 -3.02
CA PRO A 762 34.30 0.29 -4.46
C PRO A 762 34.18 -1.07 -5.17
N GLU A 763 34.81 -2.12 -4.66
CA GLU A 763 34.69 -3.48 -5.18
C GLU A 763 33.28 -4.07 -4.98
N LEU A 764 32.63 -3.77 -3.84
CA LEU A 764 31.26 -4.19 -3.58
C LEU A 764 30.24 -3.39 -4.40
N VAL A 765 30.57 -2.15 -4.76
CA VAL A 765 29.78 -1.34 -5.70
C VAL A 765 29.70 -2.00 -7.08
N GLU A 766 30.82 -2.49 -7.60
CA GLU A 766 30.82 -3.21 -8.88
C GLU A 766 30.09 -4.55 -8.78
N ALA A 767 30.22 -5.25 -7.64
CA ALA A 767 29.47 -6.46 -7.38
C ALA A 767 27.95 -6.22 -7.30
N ALA A 768 27.52 -5.11 -6.68
CA ALA A 768 26.13 -4.71 -6.62
C ALA A 768 25.57 -4.35 -8.00
N LYS A 769 26.32 -3.61 -8.83
CA LYS A 769 25.95 -3.35 -10.24
C LYS A 769 25.75 -4.66 -11.00
N GLN A 770 26.64 -5.62 -10.81
CA GLN A 770 26.54 -6.91 -11.46
C GLN A 770 25.28 -7.67 -11.00
N SER A 771 24.96 -7.68 -9.71
CA SER A 771 23.73 -8.27 -9.18
C SER A 771 22.47 -7.60 -9.76
N LEU A 772 22.46 -6.28 -9.94
CA LEU A 772 21.34 -5.57 -10.58
C LEU A 772 21.20 -5.91 -12.06
N ARG A 773 22.31 -5.98 -12.81
CA ARG A 773 22.29 -6.41 -14.22
C ARG A 773 21.75 -7.83 -14.36
N MET A 774 22.11 -8.73 -13.44
CA MET A 774 21.57 -10.10 -13.40
C MET A 774 20.07 -10.13 -13.09
N ARG A 775 19.59 -9.31 -12.15
CA ARG A 775 18.16 -9.22 -11.84
C ARG A 775 17.35 -8.59 -12.97
N GLY A 776 17.94 -7.67 -13.72
CA GLY A 776 17.27 -6.87 -14.74
C GLY A 776 16.40 -5.78 -14.12
N ASP A 777 15.77 -5.00 -15.00
CA ASP A 777 15.15 -3.73 -14.62
C ASP A 777 13.66 -3.86 -14.28
N ASP A 778 12.95 -4.82 -14.86
CA ASP A 778 11.51 -4.98 -14.64
C ASP A 778 11.16 -5.49 -13.23
N GLY A 779 9.90 -5.31 -12.83
CA GLY A 779 9.44 -5.67 -11.51
C GLY A 779 8.08 -5.08 -11.16
N THR A 780 7.73 -5.24 -9.90
CA THR A 780 6.57 -4.58 -9.28
C THR A 780 6.89 -3.11 -9.01
N GLY A 781 5.89 -2.27 -8.76
CA GLY A 781 6.08 -0.84 -8.47
C GLY A 781 7.14 -0.54 -7.40
N TRP A 782 7.04 -1.15 -6.21
CA TRP A 782 8.10 -1.05 -5.19
C TRP A 782 9.47 -1.56 -5.63
N SER A 783 9.54 -2.57 -6.51
CA SER A 783 10.82 -3.11 -7.00
C SER A 783 11.49 -2.09 -7.93
N LEU A 784 10.72 -1.47 -8.83
CA LEU A 784 11.18 -0.36 -9.66
C LEU A 784 11.65 0.81 -8.78
N ALA A 785 10.86 1.19 -7.78
CA ALA A 785 11.19 2.25 -6.84
C ALA A 785 12.50 1.98 -6.07
N TRP A 786 12.71 0.75 -5.58
CA TRP A 786 13.96 0.38 -4.91
C TRP A 786 15.16 0.47 -5.86
N LYS A 787 14.99 0.04 -7.12
CA LYS A 787 16.04 0.15 -8.15
C LYS A 787 16.38 1.58 -8.51
N ILE A 788 15.44 2.53 -8.48
CA ILE A 788 15.76 3.97 -8.60
C ILE A 788 16.76 4.37 -7.52
N ASN A 789 16.51 4.00 -6.26
CA ASN A 789 17.41 4.31 -5.13
C ASN A 789 18.77 3.62 -5.30
N PHE A 790 18.81 2.36 -5.73
CA PHE A 790 20.07 1.66 -5.98
C PHE A 790 20.91 2.34 -7.07
N TRP A 791 20.33 2.61 -8.24
CA TRP A 791 21.06 3.25 -9.34
C TRP A 791 21.49 4.68 -9.00
N ALA A 792 20.69 5.41 -8.20
CA ALA A 792 21.08 6.71 -7.67
C ALA A 792 22.31 6.59 -6.75
N ARG A 793 22.34 5.63 -5.82
CA ARG A 793 23.50 5.35 -4.94
C ARG A 793 24.74 4.90 -5.70
N LEU A 794 24.55 4.22 -6.83
CA LEU A 794 25.62 3.81 -7.75
C LEU A 794 26.13 4.94 -8.65
N LYS A 795 25.52 6.13 -8.55
CA LYS A 795 25.83 7.33 -9.35
C LYS A 795 25.65 7.11 -10.85
N ASP A 796 24.72 6.23 -11.22
CA ASP A 796 24.35 5.98 -12.62
C ASP A 796 23.08 6.77 -12.97
N ALA A 797 23.29 8.01 -13.40
CA ALA A 797 22.20 8.95 -13.66
C ALA A 797 21.24 8.45 -14.75
N GLN A 798 21.77 7.89 -15.83
CA GLN A 798 20.95 7.45 -16.96
C GLN A 798 20.12 6.22 -16.63
N HIS A 799 20.70 5.26 -15.89
CA HIS A 799 19.95 4.08 -15.45
C HIS A 799 18.88 4.47 -14.42
N THR A 800 19.20 5.40 -13.52
CA THR A 800 18.23 5.99 -12.58
C THR A 800 17.02 6.59 -13.33
N TYR A 801 17.26 7.39 -14.37
CA TYR A 801 16.20 7.98 -15.19
C TYR A 801 15.39 6.92 -15.96
N THR A 802 16.05 5.85 -16.43
CA THR A 802 15.36 4.70 -17.04
C THR A 802 14.38 4.06 -16.06
N MET A 803 14.74 3.92 -14.78
CA MET A 803 13.85 3.37 -13.75
C MET A 803 12.68 4.31 -13.43
N ILE A 804 12.90 5.63 -13.47
CA ILE A 804 11.81 6.61 -13.33
C ILE A 804 10.81 6.48 -14.48
N LYS A 805 11.28 6.32 -15.72
CA LYS A 805 10.41 6.02 -16.88
C LYS A 805 9.60 4.76 -16.69
N MET A 806 10.20 3.70 -16.17
CA MET A 806 9.48 2.44 -15.90
C MET A 806 8.45 2.58 -14.79
N LEU A 807 8.73 3.35 -13.73
CA LEU A 807 7.78 3.59 -12.63
C LEU A 807 6.58 4.44 -13.08
N LEU A 808 6.82 5.43 -13.93
CA LEU A 808 5.81 6.35 -14.47
C LEU A 808 5.23 5.92 -15.82
N ARG A 809 5.35 4.64 -16.19
CA ARG A 809 4.57 4.09 -17.30
C ARG A 809 3.16 3.74 -16.83
N PRO A 810 2.14 3.75 -17.71
CA PRO A 810 0.80 3.27 -17.35
C PRO A 810 0.82 1.84 -16.81
N ALA A 811 0.21 1.63 -15.65
CA ALA A 811 0.08 0.31 -15.04
C ALA A 811 -0.61 -0.68 -15.99
N SER A 812 -0.12 -1.92 -16.02
CA SER A 812 -0.69 -3.00 -16.81
C SER A 812 -0.57 -4.33 -16.05
N LYS A 813 -0.03 -5.40 -16.66
CA LYS A 813 0.31 -6.65 -15.96
C LYS A 813 1.62 -6.57 -15.17
N ALA A 814 2.39 -5.50 -15.35
CA ALA A 814 3.66 -5.21 -14.67
C ALA A 814 3.56 -3.91 -13.87
N GLY A 815 4.58 -3.61 -13.05
CA GLY A 815 4.62 -2.39 -12.24
C GLY A 815 4.60 -1.11 -13.09
N GLY A 816 4.14 -0.02 -12.49
CA GLY A 816 3.94 1.28 -13.13
C GLY A 816 3.08 2.19 -12.26
N SER A 817 2.41 3.17 -12.86
CA SER A 817 1.51 4.08 -12.15
C SER A 817 0.10 4.04 -12.73
N TYR A 818 -0.92 4.17 -11.87
CA TYR A 818 -2.33 4.33 -12.25
C TYR A 818 -2.63 5.77 -12.69
N PRO A 819 -3.79 6.04 -13.32
CA PRO A 819 -4.17 7.39 -13.76
C PRO A 819 -4.11 8.45 -12.67
N ASN A 820 -4.42 8.09 -11.42
CA ASN A 820 -4.31 8.98 -10.25
C ASN A 820 -2.87 9.11 -9.68
N LEU A 821 -1.87 8.56 -10.36
CA LEU A 821 -0.46 8.43 -9.97
C LEU A 821 -0.18 7.49 -8.79
N PHE A 822 -1.14 6.70 -8.32
CA PHE A 822 -0.85 5.61 -7.40
C PHE A 822 0.08 4.57 -8.03
N ASP A 823 1.03 4.08 -7.24
CA ASP A 823 1.94 3.02 -7.66
C ASP A 823 1.21 1.69 -7.81
N ALA A 824 1.61 0.93 -8.82
CA ALA A 824 1.06 -0.37 -9.12
C ALA A 824 2.08 -1.46 -8.83
N HIS A 825 1.75 -2.37 -7.91
CA HIS A 825 2.44 -3.64 -7.83
C HIS A 825 2.33 -4.44 -9.14
N PRO A 826 1.17 -4.57 -9.82
CA PRO A 826 -0.24 -4.34 -9.41
C PRO A 826 -0.79 -5.43 -8.46
N PRO A 827 -1.86 -5.14 -7.68
CA PRO A 827 -2.70 -3.93 -7.67
C PRO A 827 -2.05 -2.74 -6.93
N PHE A 828 -2.80 -1.69 -6.61
CA PHE A 828 -2.30 -0.53 -5.85
C PHE A 828 -1.53 -0.96 -4.58
N GLN A 829 -0.29 -0.49 -4.48
CA GLN A 829 0.55 -0.52 -3.29
C GLN A 829 1.24 0.83 -3.17
N ILE A 830 1.23 1.45 -1.99
CA ILE A 830 1.69 2.84 -1.84
C ILE A 830 3.22 2.96 -1.72
N ASP A 831 3.89 1.85 -1.41
CA ASP A 831 5.33 1.78 -1.21
C ASP A 831 6.12 2.35 -2.39
N GLY A 832 5.76 2.02 -3.64
CA GLY A 832 6.44 2.58 -4.82
C GLY A 832 6.27 4.09 -5.01
N ASN A 833 5.19 4.70 -4.49
CA ASN A 833 5.06 6.17 -4.43
C ASN A 833 6.14 6.78 -3.53
N PHE A 834 6.28 6.26 -2.31
CA PHE A 834 7.26 6.74 -1.34
C PHE A 834 8.70 6.41 -1.75
N GLY A 835 8.94 5.19 -2.22
CA GLY A 835 10.25 4.73 -2.67
C GLY A 835 10.72 5.48 -3.92
N GLY A 836 9.82 5.76 -4.87
CA GLY A 836 10.15 6.52 -6.07
C GLY A 836 10.49 7.97 -5.75
N ALA A 837 9.73 8.62 -4.85
CA ALA A 837 10.06 9.96 -4.36
C ALA A 837 11.40 10.00 -3.61
N ALA A 838 11.71 8.97 -2.81
CA ALA A 838 13.02 8.82 -2.17
C ALA A 838 14.14 8.68 -3.21
N GLY A 839 13.96 7.83 -4.22
CA GLY A 839 14.98 7.60 -5.26
C GLY A 839 15.25 8.85 -6.08
N ILE A 840 14.21 9.62 -6.39
CA ILE A 840 14.36 10.91 -7.07
C ILE A 840 15.13 11.92 -6.20
N GLY A 841 14.84 11.96 -4.90
CA GLY A 841 15.62 12.76 -3.96
C GLY A 841 17.09 12.33 -3.86
N GLU A 842 17.36 11.02 -3.79
CA GLU A 842 18.71 10.44 -3.74
C GLU A 842 19.53 10.69 -5.02
N MET A 843 18.88 10.94 -6.17
CA MET A 843 19.59 11.38 -7.39
C MET A 843 20.10 12.83 -7.28
N LEU A 844 19.39 13.67 -6.50
CA LEU A 844 19.66 15.10 -6.35
C LEU A 844 20.57 15.40 -5.14
N LEU A 845 20.48 14.60 -4.08
CA LEU A 845 21.22 14.81 -2.84
C LEU A 845 21.47 13.48 -2.13
N GLN A 846 22.72 13.20 -1.77
CA GLN A 846 23.10 12.07 -0.92
C GLN A 846 23.76 12.57 0.35
N SER A 847 23.46 11.95 1.49
CA SER A 847 24.14 12.28 2.75
C SER A 847 24.30 11.06 3.65
N HIS A 848 24.55 9.88 3.07
CA HIS A 848 24.69 8.62 3.81
C HIS A 848 26.15 8.23 4.07
N THR A 849 27.11 8.83 3.36
CA THR A 849 28.55 8.69 3.62
C THR A 849 29.07 9.89 4.43
N ALA A 850 30.39 10.09 4.46
CA ALA A 850 31.02 11.23 5.13
C ALA A 850 30.68 12.60 4.49
N PHE A 851 30.01 12.62 3.33
CA PHE A 851 29.74 13.83 2.54
C PHE A 851 28.24 14.10 2.38
N VAL A 852 27.90 15.38 2.27
CA VAL A 852 26.68 15.84 1.59
C VAL A 852 27.05 15.98 0.11
N ASP A 853 26.63 15.02 -0.70
CA ASP A 853 26.90 14.94 -2.14
C ASP A 853 25.78 15.64 -2.92
N ILE A 854 26.15 16.64 -3.72
CA ILE A 854 25.23 17.46 -4.51
C ILE A 854 25.14 16.91 -5.92
N LEU A 855 23.91 16.70 -6.41
CA LEU A 855 23.62 16.19 -7.76
C LEU A 855 24.42 14.92 -8.11
N PRO A 856 24.46 13.90 -7.23
CA PRO A 856 25.31 12.72 -7.42
C PRO A 856 24.93 11.87 -8.63
N ALA A 857 23.67 11.93 -9.10
CA ALA A 857 23.17 11.14 -10.23
C ALA A 857 22.15 11.92 -11.09
N LEU A 858 22.46 13.18 -11.45
CA LEU A 858 21.59 14.02 -12.28
C LEU A 858 21.61 13.58 -13.77
N PRO A 859 20.47 13.18 -14.37
CA PRO A 859 20.41 12.73 -15.77
C PRO A 859 20.44 13.87 -16.80
N GLU A 860 20.75 13.52 -18.06
CA GLU A 860 20.83 14.47 -19.18
C GLU A 860 19.47 15.06 -19.59
N GLU A 861 18.36 14.43 -19.23
CA GLU A 861 17.03 14.93 -19.52
C GLU A 861 16.56 16.00 -18.52
N LEU A 862 17.24 16.14 -17.37
CA LEU A 862 16.95 17.13 -16.33
C LEU A 862 18.00 18.26 -16.37
N SER A 863 18.08 18.97 -17.49
CA SER A 863 19.12 19.97 -17.78
C SER A 863 19.11 21.20 -16.90
N GLN A 864 17.95 21.54 -16.35
CA GLN A 864 17.77 22.65 -15.45
C GLN A 864 16.84 22.24 -14.31
N GLY A 865 16.98 22.90 -13.17
CA GLY A 865 16.07 22.70 -12.07
C GLY A 865 16.49 23.43 -10.81
N LYS A 866 15.57 23.46 -9.86
CA LYS A 866 15.74 24.06 -8.55
C LYS A 866 14.98 23.23 -7.53
N VAL A 867 15.67 22.88 -6.45
CA VAL A 867 15.06 22.22 -5.30
C VAL A 867 15.40 23.01 -4.04
N SER A 868 14.40 23.19 -3.18
CA SER A 868 14.56 23.89 -1.91
C SER A 868 14.01 23.06 -0.76
N GLY A 869 14.67 23.14 0.40
CA GLY A 869 14.23 22.50 1.63
C GLY A 869 14.54 21.01 1.76
N LEU A 870 15.45 20.45 0.97
CA LEU A 870 15.96 19.09 1.19
C LEU A 870 16.67 19.01 2.54
N LYS A 871 16.51 17.92 3.29
CA LYS A 871 17.32 17.68 4.49
C LYS A 871 18.46 16.71 4.20
N ALA A 872 19.57 16.93 4.89
CA ALA A 872 20.72 16.02 4.94
C ALA A 872 21.09 15.67 6.39
N ARG A 873 21.69 14.48 6.56
CA ARG A 873 22.27 14.03 7.83
C ARG A 873 23.28 15.06 8.35
N GLY A 874 23.31 15.25 9.67
CA GLY A 874 23.96 16.40 10.32
C GLY A 874 23.01 17.57 10.62
N ASN A 875 21.73 17.43 10.26
CA ASN A 875 20.67 18.44 10.38
C ASN A 875 20.99 19.70 9.57
N PHE A 876 21.21 19.47 8.27
CA PHE A 876 21.34 20.52 7.26
C PHE A 876 20.08 20.58 6.41
N GLU A 877 19.69 21.79 6.03
CA GLU A 877 18.66 22.07 5.05
C GLU A 877 19.33 22.69 3.81
N ILE A 878 19.06 22.13 2.64
CA ILE A 878 19.78 22.37 1.40
C ILE A 878 18.81 22.93 0.35
N ASP A 879 19.19 24.06 -0.22
CA ASP A 879 18.61 24.57 -1.46
C ASP A 879 19.67 24.49 -2.54
N LEU A 880 19.32 23.99 -3.72
CA LEU A 880 20.24 23.88 -4.84
C LEU A 880 19.54 24.21 -6.15
N ALA A 881 20.28 24.78 -7.09
CA ALA A 881 19.82 25.09 -8.43
C ALA A 881 20.89 24.70 -9.44
N TRP A 882 20.46 24.25 -10.61
CA TRP A 882 21.34 23.92 -11.73
C TRP A 882 20.73 24.37 -13.04
N ASP A 883 21.60 24.63 -14.00
CA ASP A 883 21.27 24.98 -15.36
C ASP A 883 22.34 24.41 -16.29
N ASN A 884 21.95 23.99 -17.49
CA ASN A 884 22.82 23.30 -18.44
C ASN A 884 23.63 22.16 -17.78
N HIS A 885 22.96 21.34 -16.97
CA HIS A 885 23.51 20.22 -16.18
C HIS A 885 24.59 20.60 -15.16
N LYS A 886 24.69 21.87 -14.79
CA LYS A 886 25.73 22.36 -13.88
C LYS A 886 25.10 23.09 -12.72
N LEU A 887 25.54 22.76 -11.51
CA LEU A 887 25.23 23.50 -10.30
C LEU A 887 25.52 24.98 -10.53
N THR A 888 24.52 25.82 -10.30
CA THR A 888 24.63 27.29 -10.34
C THR A 888 24.77 27.86 -8.95
N GLN A 889 24.08 27.27 -7.97
CA GLN A 889 24.11 27.70 -6.58
C GLN A 889 23.74 26.54 -5.65
N VAL A 890 24.38 26.51 -4.47
CA VAL A 890 23.92 25.71 -3.32
C VAL A 890 23.94 26.56 -2.06
N SER A 891 22.86 26.48 -1.28
CA SER A 891 22.70 27.13 0.02
C SER A 891 22.45 26.08 1.07
N VAL A 892 23.21 26.13 2.16
CA VAL A 892 23.16 25.15 3.25
C VAL A 892 22.86 25.87 4.55
N ARG A 893 21.69 25.63 5.12
CA ARG A 893 21.35 26.05 6.48
C ARG A 893 21.71 24.96 7.47
N SER A 894 22.59 25.28 8.42
CA SER A 894 22.99 24.36 9.49
C SER A 894 22.14 24.56 10.73
N HIS A 895 21.24 23.62 11.03
CA HIS A 895 20.37 23.72 12.22
C HIS A 895 21.04 23.20 13.50
N ALA A 896 22.06 22.35 13.38
CA ALA A 896 22.78 21.78 14.52
C ALA A 896 24.20 22.34 14.73
N GLY A 897 24.77 23.07 13.77
CA GLY A 897 26.16 23.56 13.86
C GLY A 897 27.22 22.48 13.68
N LYS A 898 26.88 21.35 13.03
CA LYS A 898 27.82 20.26 12.74
C LYS A 898 28.80 20.69 11.63
N PRO A 899 30.04 20.18 11.60
CA PRO A 899 30.93 20.40 10.47
C PRO A 899 30.26 19.98 9.16
N LEU A 900 30.35 20.80 8.13
CA LEU A 900 29.79 20.51 6.80
C LEU A 900 30.92 20.03 5.90
N LYS A 901 30.75 18.83 5.32
CA LYS A 901 31.57 18.30 4.24
C LYS A 901 30.72 18.19 2.99
N LEU A 902 30.88 19.12 2.06
CA LEU A 902 30.08 19.22 0.84
C LEU A 902 30.90 18.69 -0.34
N ARG A 903 30.28 17.87 -1.19
CA ARG A 903 30.89 17.31 -2.39
C ARG A 903 30.06 17.63 -3.63
N TYR A 904 30.72 18.01 -4.72
CA TYR A 904 30.12 18.22 -6.03
C TYR A 904 31.18 17.98 -7.11
N ASN A 905 30.88 17.13 -8.09
CA ASN A 905 31.77 16.80 -9.22
C ASN A 905 33.23 16.49 -8.78
N GLY A 906 33.36 15.63 -7.76
CA GLY A 906 34.66 15.23 -7.18
C GLY A 906 35.36 16.29 -6.31
N LYS A 907 34.91 17.55 -6.32
CA LYS A 907 35.44 18.60 -5.43
C LYS A 907 34.80 18.47 -4.05
N VAL A 908 35.64 18.55 -3.01
CA VAL A 908 35.21 18.52 -1.61
C VAL A 908 35.58 19.83 -0.93
N VAL A 909 34.65 20.37 -0.15
CA VAL A 909 34.90 21.49 0.77
C VAL A 909 34.44 21.11 2.17
N GLU A 910 35.29 21.39 3.17
CA GLU A 910 34.97 21.20 4.58
C GLU A 910 35.03 22.55 5.29
N ILE A 911 33.94 22.90 5.99
CA ILE A 911 33.89 24.11 6.81
C ILE A 911 33.26 23.82 8.19
N PRO A 912 33.73 24.50 9.25
CA PRO A 912 32.98 24.57 10.49
C PRO A 912 31.71 25.39 10.27
N THR A 913 30.57 24.92 10.78
CA THR A 913 29.32 25.68 10.75
C THR A 913 28.88 26.14 12.13
N LYS A 914 27.95 27.10 12.17
CA LYS A 914 27.29 27.57 13.39
C LYS A 914 25.80 27.27 13.29
N LYS A 915 25.20 26.94 14.44
CA LYS A 915 23.76 26.70 14.56
C LYS A 915 22.96 27.89 14.00
N ASN A 916 21.96 27.56 13.19
CA ASN A 916 21.04 28.45 12.50
C ASN A 916 21.72 29.48 11.58
N LYS A 917 22.89 29.15 11.01
CA LYS A 917 23.54 29.96 9.96
C LYS A 917 23.42 29.30 8.59
N THR A 918 23.40 30.14 7.55
CA THR A 918 23.25 29.73 6.16
C THR A 918 24.52 30.05 5.39
N TYR A 919 25.01 29.08 4.64
CA TYR A 919 26.25 29.13 3.88
C TYR A 919 25.91 28.97 2.40
N THR A 920 26.28 29.94 1.57
CA THR A 920 26.04 29.87 0.12
C THR A 920 27.34 29.65 -0.61
N PHE A 921 27.34 28.73 -1.57
CA PHE A 921 28.49 28.38 -2.38
C PHE A 921 28.22 28.63 -3.88
N ASP A 922 29.27 29.02 -4.60
CA ASP A 922 29.24 29.14 -6.07
C ASP A 922 29.42 27.78 -6.76
N THR A 923 29.48 27.79 -8.09
CA THR A 923 29.63 26.60 -8.94
C THR A 923 30.92 25.83 -8.72
N ALA A 924 31.92 26.48 -8.13
CA ALA A 924 33.19 25.88 -7.75
C ALA A 924 33.23 25.55 -6.26
N LEU A 925 32.10 25.50 -5.54
CA LEU A 925 32.04 25.30 -4.10
C LEU A 925 32.87 26.30 -3.27
N ASN A 926 33.13 27.51 -3.78
CA ASN A 926 33.70 28.57 -2.96
C ASN A 926 32.60 29.23 -2.15
N LEU A 927 32.87 29.48 -0.87
CA LEU A 927 31.91 30.13 0.02
C LEU A 927 31.76 31.62 -0.34
N VAL A 928 30.58 32.01 -0.84
CA VAL A 928 30.28 33.38 -1.26
C VAL A 928 29.53 34.20 -0.22
N LYS A 929 28.82 33.55 0.72
CA LYS A 929 28.06 34.21 1.79
C LYS A 929 27.96 33.36 3.06
N ARG A 930 27.98 34.01 4.23
CA ARG A 930 27.84 33.44 5.57
C ARG A 930 26.70 34.07 6.36
#